data_AF-Q8KTM4-F1
#
_entry.id   AF-Q8KTM4-F1
#
_cell.length_a   1.000
_cell.length_b   1.000
_cell.length_c   1.000
_cell.angle_alpha   90.00
_cell.angle_beta   90.00
_cell.angle_gamma   90.00
#
_symmetry.space_group_name_H-M   'P 1'
#
loop_
_entity.id
_entity.type
_entity.pdbx_description
1 polymer ?
#
loop_
_entity_poly.entity_id
_entity_poly.type
_entity_poly.pdbx_seq_one_letter_code
_entity_poly.pdbx_strand_id
1 'polypeptide(L)'
;MGNQWQQKYLLEYNELVSNFPSPERVVSDYIKNCFKTDLPWFSRIDPDNAYFICFSQNRSNSRSYTGWDHLGKYKTEVLTLTQAALINIGYRFDVFDDANSSTGIYKTKSADVFNEENEEKMLPSEYLHFLQKCNFAGVYGKTLSDYWSKYYDKFKLLLKNYYISSALYLYKNGELDEREYNFSMNALNRSDNISLFFFDIYGYYSSDIFVAKNNDKVMLFIPGAKKPFLFKKNIADLRLTLKELIKDSDNKQLLSQHFSLYSRQDGVSYAGVNSVLHAIENDGNFNESYFLYSNKTLSNKDVFDAIAISVKKRSFSDGDIVIKSNSEAQRDYALTILQTILSMTPIFDIVVPEVSVPLGLGIITSSMGISFDQLINGDTYEERRSAIPGLATNAVLLGLSFAIPLLISKAGINQEVLSSVINNEGRTLNETNIDIFLKEYGIAEDSISSTNVLDVKLKSSGQHVNIVKLSDGDNQIVAVKGSSLSGIYYEVDIETGYEILSRRIYRTEYNNEILWTRGGGLKGGQPFDFESLNIPVFFKDEPYSAVTGSPLSFINDDSSLLYPDTNPKLPQPTSEMDIVNYVKGSGSFGDRFVTLMRGATEEEAWNIASYHTAGGSTEELHEILLGQGPQSSLGFTEYTSNVNSADAASRRHFLVVIKVHVKYINNNNVSYVNHWAIPDEAPVEVLAVVDRRFNFPEPSTPPDISTIRKLLSLRYFKESIESTSKSNFQKLSRGNIDVLKGRGSISSTRQRAIYPYFEAANADEQQPLFFYIKKDRFDNHGYDQYFYDNTVGLNGIPTLNTYTGEIPSDSSSLGSTYWKKYNLTNETSIIRVSNSARGANGIKIALEEVQEGKPVIITSGNLSGCTTIVARKEGYIYKVHTGTTKSLAGFTSTTGVKKAVEVLELLTKEPIPRVEGIMSNDFLVDYLSENFEDSLITYSSSEKKPDSQIAIIRDNVSVFPYFLDNIPEHGFGTSATVLVRVDGNVVVRSLSESYSLNADVSEISVLKVFSKKF
;
A
#
# COMPACT_ATOMS: atom_id res chain seq x y z
N MET A 1 -19.26 -25.47 27.83
CA MET A 1 -18.24 -25.83 26.82
C MET A 1 -17.12 -26.56 27.53
N GLY A 2 -16.45 -27.54 26.89
CA GLY A 2 -15.29 -28.20 27.48
C GLY A 2 -14.10 -27.24 27.62
N ASN A 3 -13.34 -27.36 28.72
CA ASN A 3 -12.21 -26.48 29.05
C ASN A 3 -11.17 -26.41 27.91
N GLN A 4 -10.96 -27.51 27.17
CA GLN A 4 -10.03 -27.58 26.03
C GLN A 4 -10.44 -26.73 24.82
N TRP A 5 -11.74 -26.61 24.50
CA TRP A 5 -12.18 -25.77 23.37
C TRP A 5 -11.89 -24.29 23.65
N GLN A 6 -12.13 -23.86 24.90
CA GLN A 6 -11.87 -22.51 25.37
C GLN A 6 -10.37 -22.19 25.33
N GLN A 7 -9.54 -23.14 25.76
CA GLN A 7 -8.07 -23.03 25.68
C GLN A 7 -7.58 -22.91 24.23
N LYS A 8 -8.13 -23.71 23.30
CA LYS A 8 -7.77 -23.62 21.88
C LYS A 8 -8.25 -22.31 21.23
N TYR A 9 -9.43 -21.81 21.59
CA TYR A 9 -9.88 -20.47 21.20
C TYR A 9 -8.88 -19.39 21.64
N LEU A 10 -8.45 -19.46 22.91
CA LEU A 10 -7.51 -18.50 23.45
C LEU A 10 -6.13 -18.60 22.80
N LEU A 11 -5.68 -19.81 22.45
CA LEU A 11 -4.44 -20.02 21.71
C LEU A 11 -4.47 -19.31 20.35
N GLU A 12 -5.53 -19.51 19.57
CA GLU A 12 -5.68 -18.89 18.25
C GLU A 12 -5.87 -17.38 18.33
N TYR A 13 -6.61 -16.87 19.34
CA TYR A 13 -6.69 -15.44 19.63
C TYR A 13 -5.31 -14.83 19.89
N ASN A 14 -4.53 -15.45 20.76
CA ASN A 14 -3.19 -14.95 21.08
C ASN A 14 -2.23 -15.08 19.90
N GLU A 15 -2.38 -16.10 19.05
CA GLU A 15 -1.61 -16.21 17.81
C GLU A 15 -1.91 -15.08 16.82
N LEU A 16 -3.18 -14.67 16.67
CA LEU A 16 -3.54 -13.54 15.82
C LEU A 16 -2.93 -12.23 16.31
N VAL A 17 -2.98 -11.99 17.63
CA VAL A 17 -2.43 -10.78 18.25
C VAL A 17 -0.90 -10.79 18.22
N SER A 18 -0.25 -11.91 18.56
CA SER A 18 1.23 -12.00 18.64
C SER A 18 1.91 -11.85 17.28
N ASN A 19 1.26 -12.27 16.20
CA ASN A 19 1.79 -12.17 14.84
C ASN A 19 1.35 -10.88 14.12
N PHE A 20 0.55 -10.03 14.75
CA PHE A 20 0.14 -8.76 14.13
C PHE A 20 1.34 -7.82 13.96
N PRO A 21 1.48 -7.12 12.82
CA PRO A 21 2.65 -6.28 12.57
C PRO A 21 2.63 -5.03 13.44
N SER A 22 3.54 -4.94 14.41
CA SER A 22 3.82 -3.71 15.16
C SER A 22 4.46 -2.66 14.25
N PRO A 23 3.89 -1.44 14.12
CA PRO A 23 4.50 -0.36 13.35
C PRO A 23 5.94 -0.06 13.76
N GLU A 24 6.22 0.01 15.07
CA GLU A 24 7.56 0.30 15.59
C GLU A 24 8.57 -0.77 15.17
N ARG A 25 8.20 -2.05 15.28
CA ARG A 25 9.08 -3.14 14.86
C ARG A 25 9.32 -3.14 13.36
N VAL A 26 8.27 -2.93 12.55
CA VAL A 26 8.39 -2.89 11.08
C VAL A 26 9.31 -1.76 10.64
N VAL A 27 9.17 -0.57 11.22
CA VAL A 27 10.02 0.57 10.93
C VAL A 27 11.45 0.34 11.41
N SER A 28 11.64 -0.19 12.62
CA SER A 28 12.97 -0.54 13.16
C SER A 28 13.70 -1.54 12.27
N ASP A 29 13.03 -2.64 11.89
CA ASP A 29 13.61 -3.68 11.04
C ASP A 29 13.96 -3.14 9.65
N TYR A 30 13.11 -2.27 9.08
CA TYR A 30 13.39 -1.58 7.83
C TYR A 30 14.61 -0.66 7.94
N ILE A 31 14.70 0.17 8.98
CA ILE A 31 15.85 1.07 9.21
C ILE A 31 17.12 0.24 9.41
N LYS A 32 17.09 -0.82 10.22
CA LYS A 32 18.22 -1.75 10.42
C LYS A 32 18.66 -2.39 9.11
N ASN A 33 17.73 -2.75 8.23
CA ASN A 33 18.05 -3.28 6.92
C ASN A 33 18.74 -2.23 6.04
N CYS A 34 18.22 -1.00 5.99
CA CYS A 34 18.84 0.11 5.28
C CYS A 34 20.24 0.42 5.84
N PHE A 35 20.43 0.41 7.16
CA PHE A 35 21.72 0.62 7.82
C PHE A 35 22.73 -0.51 7.56
N LYS A 36 22.27 -1.69 7.13
CA LYS A 36 23.15 -2.81 6.74
C LYS A 36 23.48 -2.80 5.24
N THR A 37 22.58 -2.29 4.41
CA THR A 37 22.65 -2.42 2.96
C THR A 37 22.95 -1.08 2.28
N ASP A 38 22.06 -0.10 2.44
CA ASP A 38 22.11 1.19 1.75
C ASP A 38 23.06 2.21 2.41
N LEU A 39 23.21 2.13 3.74
CA LEU A 39 24.00 3.02 4.60
C LEU A 39 24.88 2.22 5.59
N PRO A 40 25.80 1.37 5.11
CA PRO A 40 26.55 0.41 5.93
C PRO A 40 27.43 1.04 7.03
N TRP A 41 27.76 2.33 6.92
CA TRP A 41 28.48 3.05 7.98
C TRP A 41 27.64 3.26 9.26
N PHE A 42 26.31 3.17 9.17
CA PHE A 42 25.41 3.17 10.32
C PHE A 42 25.05 1.76 10.84
N SER A 43 25.66 0.69 10.29
CA SER A 43 25.29 -0.69 10.64
C SER A 43 25.47 -1.06 12.12
N ARG A 44 26.24 -0.25 12.86
CA ARG A 44 26.51 -0.41 14.31
C ARG A 44 25.51 0.33 15.19
N ILE A 45 24.73 1.26 14.62
CA ILE A 45 23.73 2.04 15.33
C ILE A 45 22.44 1.22 15.38
N ASP A 46 21.96 0.94 16.58
CA ASP A 46 20.66 0.34 16.78
C ASP A 46 19.60 1.45 16.92
N PRO A 47 18.66 1.60 15.97
CA PRO A 47 17.69 2.68 16.00
C PRO A 47 16.73 2.67 17.20
N ASP A 48 16.64 1.56 17.93
CA ASP A 48 15.84 1.46 19.15
C ASP A 48 16.63 1.85 20.42
N ASN A 49 17.96 1.91 20.33
CA ASN A 49 18.86 2.24 21.45
C ASN A 49 19.74 3.48 21.20
N ALA A 50 19.53 4.17 20.08
CA ALA A 50 20.05 5.49 19.79
C ALA A 50 18.93 6.52 19.89
N TYR A 51 19.22 7.65 20.53
CA TYR A 51 18.22 8.65 20.90
C TYR A 51 18.43 9.96 20.15
N PHE A 52 17.42 10.38 19.40
CA PHE A 52 17.30 11.73 18.84
C PHE A 52 16.77 12.66 19.94
N ILE A 53 17.59 13.62 20.37
CA ILE A 53 17.25 14.51 21.49
C ILE A 53 17.26 15.95 21.01
N CYS A 54 16.19 16.68 21.31
CA CYS A 54 16.06 18.11 21.03
C CYS A 54 16.33 18.93 22.31
N PHE A 55 16.95 20.10 22.14
CA PHE A 55 17.32 21.00 23.22
C PHE A 55 16.93 22.44 22.92
N SER A 56 16.61 23.21 23.96
CA SER A 56 16.39 24.66 23.86
C SER A 56 17.67 25.50 24.00
N GLN A 57 18.80 24.84 24.30
CA GLN A 57 20.11 25.45 24.50
C GLN A 57 21.16 24.70 23.68
N ASN A 58 22.16 25.42 23.18
CA ASN A 58 23.33 24.87 22.52
C ASN A 58 24.61 25.56 22.97
N ARG A 59 25.72 24.80 23.06
CA ARG A 59 27.04 25.33 23.40
C ARG A 59 28.05 24.73 22.43
N SER A 60 28.88 25.58 21.83
CA SER A 60 29.88 25.12 20.89
C SER A 60 30.89 24.18 21.56
N ASN A 61 31.13 23.03 20.94
CA ASN A 61 32.13 22.05 21.35
C ASN A 61 32.80 21.43 20.11
N SER A 62 34.03 21.85 19.84
CA SER A 62 34.81 21.42 18.67
C SER A 62 35.26 19.95 18.70
N ARG A 63 35.00 19.21 19.78
CA ARG A 63 35.31 17.78 19.91
C ARG A 63 34.13 16.86 19.62
N SER A 64 32.91 17.39 19.73
CA SER A 64 31.66 16.66 19.44
C SER A 64 31.45 16.50 17.93
N TYR A 65 30.71 15.47 17.55
CA TYR A 65 30.39 15.14 16.16
C TYR A 65 29.50 16.20 15.51
N THR A 66 28.57 16.79 16.26
CA THR A 66 27.69 17.87 15.79
C THR A 66 28.35 19.24 15.83
N GLY A 67 29.45 19.40 16.58
CA GLY A 67 30.04 20.70 16.91
C GLY A 67 29.39 21.41 18.10
N TRP A 68 28.41 20.76 18.74
CA TRP A 68 27.64 21.28 19.86
C TRP A 68 27.51 20.25 20.99
N ASP A 69 27.51 20.74 22.23
CA ASP A 69 27.05 19.99 23.38
C ASP A 69 25.87 20.69 24.06
N HIS A 70 25.15 19.92 24.88
CA HIS A 70 23.89 20.35 25.47
C HIS A 70 23.78 19.89 26.92
N LEU A 71 23.07 20.66 27.74
CA LEU A 71 22.77 20.27 29.12
C LEU A 71 21.45 19.53 29.20
N GLY A 72 21.41 18.41 29.93
CA GLY A 72 20.24 17.55 30.04
C GLY A 72 19.01 18.23 30.65
N LYS A 73 19.21 19.28 31.46
CA LYS A 73 18.11 20.09 32.02
C LYS A 73 17.34 20.93 30.99
N TYR A 74 17.89 21.10 29.78
CA TYR A 74 17.28 21.87 28.69
C TYR A 74 16.74 20.98 27.56
N LYS A 75 16.58 19.67 27.81
CA LYS A 75 15.91 18.76 26.88
C LYS A 75 14.45 19.19 26.68
N THR A 76 14.04 19.30 25.43
CA THR A 76 12.65 19.57 25.05
C THR A 76 11.95 18.30 24.57
N GLU A 77 12.70 17.36 23.98
CA GLU A 77 12.16 16.11 23.44
C GLU A 77 13.23 15.02 23.40
N VAL A 78 12.82 13.77 23.63
CA VAL A 78 13.68 12.59 23.61
C VAL A 78 12.94 11.47 22.92
N LEU A 79 13.48 10.96 21.82
CA LEU A 79 12.91 9.89 21.02
C LEU A 79 13.99 8.88 20.67
N THR A 80 13.65 7.61 20.54
CA THR A 80 14.52 6.70 19.77
C THR A 80 14.52 7.12 18.30
N LEU A 81 15.50 6.68 17.51
CA LEU A 81 15.48 6.93 16.07
C LEU A 81 14.21 6.34 15.43
N THR A 82 13.83 5.11 15.78
CA THR A 82 12.59 4.49 15.31
C THR A 82 11.35 5.32 15.65
N GLN A 83 11.25 5.84 16.86
CA GLN A 83 10.14 6.72 17.27
C GLN A 83 10.14 8.02 16.47
N ALA A 84 11.33 8.62 16.26
CA ALA A 84 11.48 9.84 15.48
C ALA A 84 11.05 9.63 14.01
N ALA A 85 11.33 8.46 13.43
CA ALA A 85 10.82 8.05 12.12
C ALA A 85 9.28 7.93 12.11
N LEU A 86 8.71 7.25 13.10
CA LEU A 86 7.25 7.04 13.19
C LEU A 86 6.47 8.35 13.26
N ILE A 87 6.96 9.33 14.01
CA ILE A 87 6.27 10.63 14.17
C ILE A 87 6.64 11.65 13.08
N ASN A 88 7.37 11.22 12.04
CA ASN A 88 7.84 12.06 10.95
C ASN A 88 8.65 13.30 11.43
N ILE A 89 9.56 13.13 12.39
CA ILE A 89 10.27 14.23 13.11
C ILE A 89 10.82 15.35 12.21
N GLY A 90 11.12 15.05 10.94
CA GLY A 90 11.56 16.02 9.94
C GLY A 90 10.61 17.21 9.74
N TYR A 91 9.29 17.08 9.98
CA TYR A 91 8.35 18.19 9.85
C TYR A 91 8.67 19.37 10.80
N ARG A 92 9.42 19.13 11.87
CA ARG A 92 9.81 20.16 12.86
C ARG A 92 10.93 21.07 12.39
N PHE A 93 11.59 20.72 11.28
CA PHE A 93 12.76 21.44 10.78
C PHE A 93 12.51 21.87 9.34
N ASP A 94 12.46 23.19 9.11
CA ASP A 94 12.39 23.77 7.76
C ASP A 94 13.66 23.46 6.96
N VAL A 95 14.81 23.37 7.66
CA VAL A 95 16.13 23.02 7.13
C VAL A 95 16.74 21.95 8.02
N PHE A 96 17.08 20.79 7.46
CA PHE A 96 17.56 19.66 8.25
C PHE A 96 18.95 19.89 8.89
N ASP A 97 19.82 20.69 8.27
CA ASP A 97 21.14 21.00 8.83
C ASP A 97 21.07 21.82 10.13
N ASP A 98 20.04 22.67 10.27
CA ASP A 98 19.82 23.46 11.49
C ASP A 98 19.55 22.55 12.70
N ALA A 99 19.03 21.34 12.47
CA ALA A 99 18.82 20.34 13.52
C ALA A 99 20.14 19.98 14.21
N ASN A 100 21.29 19.97 13.51
CA ASN A 100 22.58 19.62 14.11
C ASN A 100 22.99 20.57 15.25
N SER A 101 22.46 21.79 15.28
CA SER A 101 22.80 22.81 16.28
C SER A 101 21.92 22.78 17.53
N SER A 102 20.72 22.23 17.42
CA SER A 102 19.69 22.23 18.47
C SER A 102 19.27 20.82 18.88
N THR A 103 19.86 19.81 18.25
CA THR A 103 19.59 18.40 18.48
C THR A 103 20.89 17.60 18.40
N GLY A 104 20.86 16.37 18.91
CA GLY A 104 21.94 15.42 18.73
C GLY A 104 21.45 13.99 18.84
N ILE A 105 22.28 13.05 18.39
CA ILE A 105 22.00 11.62 18.51
C ILE A 105 22.94 11.02 19.55
N TYR A 106 22.37 10.36 20.55
CA TYR A 106 23.11 9.89 21.73
C TYR A 106 22.82 8.43 22.06
N LYS A 107 23.76 7.81 22.78
CA LYS A 107 23.69 6.43 23.28
C LYS A 107 22.81 6.28 24.52
N THR A 108 22.45 7.40 25.14
CA THR A 108 21.65 7.45 26.37
C THR A 108 20.54 8.49 26.24
N LYS A 109 19.40 8.22 26.87
CA LYS A 109 18.29 9.16 27.01
C LYS A 109 18.46 10.14 28.18
N SER A 110 19.39 9.88 29.10
CA SER A 110 19.60 10.68 30.31
C SER A 110 21.08 10.86 30.64
N ALA A 111 21.50 12.11 30.76
CA ALA A 111 22.82 12.56 31.18
C ALA A 111 22.72 14.02 31.63
N ASP A 112 23.62 14.47 32.51
CA ASP A 112 23.71 15.89 32.88
C ASP A 112 24.22 16.75 31.72
N VAL A 113 25.15 16.19 30.94
CA VAL A 113 25.74 16.79 29.74
C VAL A 113 25.72 15.77 28.61
N PHE A 114 25.27 16.22 27.43
CA PHE A 114 25.22 15.46 26.18
C PHE A 114 26.29 16.01 25.24
N ASN A 115 27.35 15.24 25.01
CA ASN A 115 28.59 15.68 24.36
C ASN A 115 29.31 14.52 23.66
N GLU A 116 30.60 14.68 23.35
CA GLU A 116 31.40 13.70 22.61
C GLU A 116 31.55 12.33 23.29
N GLU A 117 31.35 12.27 24.61
CA GLU A 117 31.53 11.05 25.41
C GLU A 117 30.35 10.09 25.28
N ASN A 118 29.16 10.61 24.98
CA ASN A 118 27.91 9.84 24.91
C ASN A 118 27.15 9.99 23.59
N GLU A 119 27.68 10.72 22.62
CA GLU A 119 27.13 10.81 21.27
C GLU A 119 27.24 9.50 20.47
N GLU A 120 26.28 9.31 19.58
CA GLU A 120 26.43 8.43 18.43
C GLU A 120 27.07 9.19 17.28
N LYS A 121 27.87 8.49 16.48
CA LYS A 121 28.55 9.07 15.31
C LYS A 121 27.60 9.13 14.12
N MET A 122 26.51 9.89 14.28
CA MET A 122 25.52 10.21 13.26
C MET A 122 24.99 11.62 13.51
N LEU A 123 24.95 12.43 12.46
CA LEU A 123 24.35 13.76 12.54
C LEU A 123 22.81 13.64 12.49
N PRO A 124 22.08 14.48 13.26
CA PRO A 124 20.63 14.59 13.13
C PRO A 124 20.18 14.82 11.69
N SER A 125 20.81 15.74 10.97
CA SER A 125 20.57 16.02 9.54
C SER A 125 20.71 14.79 8.64
N GLU A 126 21.74 13.96 8.83
CA GLU A 126 21.94 12.71 8.08
C GLU A 126 20.75 11.77 8.28
N TYR A 127 20.24 11.68 9.51
CA TYR A 127 19.08 10.87 9.82
C TYR A 127 17.80 11.43 9.19
N LEU A 128 17.56 12.75 9.27
CA LEU A 128 16.40 13.40 8.66
C LEU A 128 16.37 13.23 7.13
N HIS A 129 17.53 13.39 6.46
CA HIS A 129 17.66 13.12 5.03
C HIS A 129 17.45 11.66 4.66
N PHE A 130 17.83 10.73 5.53
CA PHE A 130 17.50 9.31 5.37
C PHE A 130 15.98 9.07 5.47
N LEU A 131 15.32 9.64 6.49
CA LEU A 131 13.87 9.51 6.68
C LEU A 131 13.08 10.03 5.47
N GLN A 132 13.48 11.17 4.89
CA GLN A 132 12.82 11.74 3.70
C GLN A 132 12.77 10.78 2.50
N LYS A 133 13.70 9.82 2.41
CA LYS A 133 13.76 8.83 1.31
C LYS A 133 12.93 7.57 1.60
N CYS A 134 12.47 7.39 2.82
CA CYS A 134 11.77 6.19 3.27
C CYS A 134 10.26 6.33 3.06
N ASN A 135 9.60 5.28 2.55
CA ASN A 135 8.14 5.19 2.51
C ASN A 135 7.64 4.17 3.54
N PHE A 136 7.57 4.58 4.81
CA PHE A 136 7.16 3.69 5.90
C PHE A 136 5.71 3.20 5.75
N ALA A 137 4.81 4.01 5.18
CA ALA A 137 3.43 3.61 4.95
C ALA A 137 3.33 2.46 3.92
N GLY A 138 4.09 2.54 2.82
CA GLY A 138 4.18 1.46 1.84
C GLY A 138 4.79 0.18 2.41
N VAL A 139 5.83 0.31 3.24
CA VAL A 139 6.44 -0.83 3.94
C VAL A 139 5.43 -1.49 4.89
N TYR A 140 4.71 -0.69 5.69
CA TYR A 140 3.70 -1.21 6.61
C TYR A 140 2.51 -1.85 5.89
N GLY A 141 2.02 -1.23 4.81
CA GLY A 141 0.97 -1.78 3.96
C GLY A 141 1.36 -3.13 3.35
N LYS A 142 2.61 -3.31 2.89
CA LYS A 142 3.08 -4.62 2.44
C LYS A 142 3.07 -5.66 3.56
N THR A 143 3.56 -5.31 4.75
CA THR A 143 3.59 -6.23 5.89
C THR A 143 2.16 -6.62 6.34
N LEU A 144 1.19 -5.69 6.30
CA LEU A 144 -0.22 -6.01 6.53
C LEU A 144 -0.79 -6.97 5.47
N SER A 145 -0.41 -6.80 4.20
CA SER A 145 -0.79 -7.72 3.11
C SER A 145 -0.30 -9.14 3.39
N ASP A 146 0.95 -9.29 3.83
CA ASP A 146 1.53 -10.58 4.18
C ASP A 146 0.86 -11.19 5.43
N TYR A 147 0.53 -10.37 6.43
CA TYR A 147 -0.23 -10.80 7.60
C TYR A 147 -1.62 -11.35 7.20
N TRP A 148 -2.40 -10.57 6.45
CA TRP A 148 -3.74 -11.02 6.03
C TRP A 148 -3.68 -12.21 5.08
N SER A 149 -2.66 -12.31 4.23
CA SER A 149 -2.44 -13.50 3.42
C SER A 149 -2.40 -14.79 4.26
N LYS A 150 -1.73 -14.72 5.42
CA LYS A 150 -1.53 -15.86 6.31
C LYS A 150 -2.67 -16.07 7.32
N TYR A 151 -3.26 -15.00 7.84
CA TYR A 151 -4.13 -15.04 9.01
C TYR A 151 -5.61 -14.73 8.73
N TYR A 152 -6.00 -14.37 7.50
CA TYR A 152 -7.40 -14.01 7.18
C TYR A 152 -8.41 -15.11 7.54
N ASP A 153 -8.17 -16.36 7.14
CA ASP A 153 -9.08 -17.47 7.43
C ASP A 153 -9.19 -17.74 8.95
N LYS A 154 -8.08 -17.59 9.68
CA LYS A 154 -8.03 -17.76 11.14
C LYS A 154 -8.82 -16.66 11.85
N PHE A 155 -8.62 -15.41 11.45
CA PHE A 155 -9.40 -14.27 11.96
C PHE A 155 -10.90 -14.49 11.75
N LYS A 156 -11.30 -14.83 10.52
CA LYS A 156 -12.70 -15.05 10.16
C LYS A 156 -13.33 -16.20 10.97
N LEU A 157 -12.62 -17.32 11.11
CA LEU A 157 -13.09 -18.45 11.91
C LEU A 157 -13.21 -18.07 13.39
N LEU A 158 -12.22 -17.36 13.93
CA LEU A 158 -12.23 -16.92 15.32
C LEU A 158 -13.41 -15.97 15.59
N LEU A 159 -13.72 -15.06 14.66
CA LEU A 159 -14.87 -14.16 14.76
C LEU A 159 -16.22 -14.91 14.77
N LYS A 160 -16.35 -15.94 13.91
CA LYS A 160 -17.51 -16.84 13.91
C LYS A 160 -17.63 -17.59 15.23
N ASN A 161 -16.53 -18.15 15.73
CA ASN A 161 -16.47 -18.84 17.00
C ASN A 161 -16.76 -17.90 18.18
N TYR A 162 -16.31 -16.65 18.12
CA TYR A 162 -16.63 -15.59 19.09
C TYR A 162 -18.14 -15.32 19.13
N TYR A 163 -18.78 -15.17 17.97
CA TYR A 163 -20.23 -14.97 17.87
C TYR A 163 -21.00 -16.14 18.49
N ILE A 164 -20.72 -17.37 18.06
CA ILE A 164 -21.43 -18.57 18.51
C ILE A 164 -21.23 -18.80 20.00
N SER A 165 -19.98 -18.70 20.48
CA SER A 165 -19.66 -18.91 21.88
C SER A 165 -20.24 -17.84 22.79
N SER A 166 -20.25 -16.58 22.35
CA SER A 166 -20.84 -15.48 23.10
C SER A 166 -22.36 -15.63 23.22
N ALA A 167 -23.05 -15.97 22.13
CA ALA A 167 -24.49 -16.22 22.15
C ALA A 167 -24.86 -17.36 23.11
N LEU A 168 -24.12 -18.48 23.03
CA LEU A 168 -24.36 -19.63 23.91
C LEU A 168 -24.07 -19.29 25.38
N TYR A 169 -22.99 -18.58 25.66
CA TYR A 169 -22.62 -18.18 27.02
C TYR A 169 -23.70 -17.27 27.63
N LEU A 170 -24.16 -16.25 26.89
CA LEU A 170 -25.21 -15.34 27.37
C LEU A 170 -26.54 -16.07 27.58
N TYR A 171 -26.93 -16.98 26.67
CA TYR A 171 -28.13 -17.80 26.84
C TYR A 171 -28.05 -18.68 28.10
N LYS A 172 -26.91 -19.34 28.34
CA LYS A 172 -26.72 -20.20 29.52
C LYS A 172 -26.72 -19.42 30.83
N ASN A 173 -26.36 -18.14 30.80
CA ASN A 173 -26.40 -17.25 31.96
C ASN A 173 -27.71 -16.46 32.10
N GLY A 174 -28.72 -16.73 31.25
CA GLY A 174 -30.02 -16.06 31.32
C GLY A 174 -30.02 -14.61 30.82
N GLU A 175 -28.97 -14.19 30.12
CA GLU A 175 -28.81 -12.84 29.55
C GLU A 175 -29.41 -12.72 28.14
N LEU A 176 -29.64 -13.85 27.47
CA LEU A 176 -30.47 -13.98 26.28
C LEU A 176 -31.56 -15.01 26.54
N ASP A 177 -32.76 -14.76 26.03
CA ASP A 177 -33.83 -15.77 26.03
C ASP A 177 -33.64 -16.80 24.89
N GLU A 178 -34.42 -17.87 24.90
CA GLU A 178 -34.34 -18.93 23.88
C GLU A 178 -34.65 -18.41 22.46
N ARG A 179 -35.58 -17.46 22.33
CA ARG A 179 -35.95 -16.89 21.02
C ARG A 179 -34.82 -16.02 20.47
N GLU A 180 -34.15 -15.26 21.33
CA GLU A 180 -33.00 -14.42 20.99
C GLU A 180 -31.78 -15.25 20.62
N TYR A 181 -31.50 -16.29 21.40
CA TYR A 181 -30.46 -17.27 21.05
C TYR A 181 -30.75 -17.91 19.68
N ASN A 182 -31.95 -18.44 19.47
CA ASN A 182 -32.33 -19.06 18.19
C ASN A 182 -32.28 -18.05 17.04
N PHE A 183 -32.74 -16.80 17.23
CA PHE A 183 -32.64 -15.74 16.22
C PHE A 183 -31.18 -15.49 15.83
N SER A 184 -30.26 -15.39 16.81
CA SER A 184 -28.84 -15.18 16.53
C SER A 184 -28.23 -16.34 15.73
N MET A 185 -28.62 -17.59 16.01
CA MET A 185 -28.14 -18.75 15.24
C MET A 185 -28.77 -18.81 13.85
N ASN A 186 -30.07 -18.51 13.73
CA ASN A 186 -30.80 -18.49 12.47
C ASN A 186 -30.30 -17.38 11.53
N ALA A 187 -29.84 -16.26 12.08
CA ALA A 187 -29.22 -15.18 11.31
C ALA A 187 -28.00 -15.65 10.50
N LEU A 188 -27.19 -16.60 11.01
CA LEU A 188 -26.01 -17.12 10.32
C LEU A 188 -26.36 -17.85 9.01
N ASN A 189 -27.51 -18.53 9.00
CA ASN A 189 -28.01 -19.26 7.83
C ASN A 189 -29.12 -18.50 7.09
N ARG A 190 -29.47 -17.29 7.54
CA ARG A 190 -30.62 -16.50 7.07
C ARG A 190 -31.94 -17.28 7.06
N SER A 191 -32.12 -18.21 8.00
CA SER A 191 -33.41 -18.87 8.20
C SER A 191 -34.41 -17.89 8.84
N ASP A 192 -35.69 -18.23 8.82
CA ASP A 192 -36.79 -17.39 9.35
C ASP A 192 -36.92 -16.00 8.71
N ASN A 193 -36.63 -15.90 7.40
CA ASN A 193 -36.70 -14.67 6.62
C ASN A 193 -35.84 -13.54 7.22
N ILE A 194 -34.68 -13.89 7.80
CA ILE A 194 -33.75 -12.92 8.36
C ILE A 194 -32.89 -12.32 7.25
N SER A 195 -32.95 -11.00 7.11
CA SER A 195 -32.06 -10.21 6.26
C SER A 195 -30.93 -9.61 7.08
N LEU A 196 -29.74 -9.56 6.49
CA LEU A 196 -28.54 -9.00 7.12
C LEU A 196 -28.15 -7.68 6.44
N PHE A 197 -27.67 -6.72 7.22
CA PHE A 197 -27.27 -5.39 6.77
C PHE A 197 -25.98 -4.95 7.43
N PHE A 198 -25.15 -4.18 6.71
CA PHE A 198 -24.07 -3.44 7.34
C PHE A 198 -24.66 -2.40 8.30
N PHE A 199 -24.02 -2.22 9.45
CA PHE A 199 -24.33 -1.07 10.29
C PHE A 199 -23.68 0.18 9.70
N ASP A 200 -24.48 1.23 9.46
CA ASP A 200 -23.99 2.48 8.90
C ASP A 200 -24.43 3.70 9.71
N ILE A 201 -23.63 4.77 9.65
CA ILE A 201 -23.98 6.09 10.16
C ILE A 201 -23.77 7.06 9.00
N TYR A 202 -24.86 7.68 8.52
CA TYR A 202 -24.83 8.62 7.39
C TYR A 202 -24.12 8.05 6.14
N GLY A 203 -24.27 6.74 5.89
CA GLY A 203 -23.64 6.05 4.75
C GLY A 203 -22.17 5.65 4.94
N TYR A 204 -21.56 5.94 6.09
CA TYR A 204 -20.29 5.31 6.48
C TYR A 204 -20.56 3.97 7.11
N TYR A 205 -19.98 2.90 6.57
CA TYR A 205 -20.17 1.54 7.08
C TYR A 205 -19.19 1.23 8.22
N SER A 206 -19.70 0.57 9.26
CA SER A 206 -18.84 -0.02 10.29
C SER A 206 -18.02 -1.16 9.71
N SER A 207 -16.79 -1.33 10.21
CA SER A 207 -15.92 -2.42 9.79
C SER A 207 -16.34 -3.78 10.30
N ASP A 208 -16.98 -3.85 11.48
CA ASP A 208 -17.16 -5.09 12.23
C ASP A 208 -18.53 -5.28 12.90
N ILE A 209 -19.42 -4.27 12.83
CA ILE A 209 -20.80 -4.36 13.30
C ILE A 209 -21.73 -4.72 12.13
N PHE A 210 -22.68 -5.62 12.38
CA PHE A 210 -23.78 -5.89 11.44
C PHE A 210 -25.14 -5.96 12.15
N VAL A 211 -26.19 -5.83 11.34
CA VAL A 211 -27.59 -5.93 11.76
C VAL A 211 -28.25 -7.14 11.13
N ALA A 212 -29.02 -7.87 11.91
CA ALA A 212 -29.93 -8.93 11.45
C ALA A 212 -31.37 -8.54 11.77
N LYS A 213 -32.29 -8.70 10.81
CA LYS A 213 -33.69 -8.27 10.96
C LYS A 213 -34.64 -9.25 10.28
N ASN A 214 -35.77 -9.51 10.92
CA ASN A 214 -36.98 -10.02 10.26
C ASN A 214 -38.19 -9.13 10.63
N ASN A 215 -39.41 -9.62 10.44
CA ASN A 215 -40.63 -8.87 10.74
C ASN A 215 -40.87 -8.64 12.25
N ASP A 216 -40.30 -9.48 13.12
CA ASP A 216 -40.62 -9.51 14.55
C ASP A 216 -39.56 -8.81 15.40
N LYS A 217 -38.29 -8.86 14.98
CA LYS A 217 -37.16 -8.40 15.79
C LYS A 217 -35.99 -7.91 14.92
N VAL A 218 -35.19 -7.02 15.50
CA VAL A 218 -33.89 -6.59 14.98
C VAL A 218 -32.80 -6.88 16.02
N MET A 219 -31.64 -7.29 15.55
CA MET A 219 -30.45 -7.59 16.35
C MET A 219 -29.27 -6.81 15.77
N LEU A 220 -28.58 -6.05 16.62
CA LEU A 220 -27.29 -5.44 16.32
C LEU A 220 -26.20 -6.28 16.98
N PHE A 221 -25.24 -6.77 16.20
CA PHE A 221 -24.07 -7.47 16.70
C PHE A 221 -22.88 -6.52 16.83
N ILE A 222 -22.39 -6.31 18.05
CA ILE A 222 -21.30 -5.38 18.38
C ILE A 222 -20.14 -6.16 19.02
N PRO A 223 -19.07 -6.48 18.28
CA PRO A 223 -17.90 -7.15 18.84
C PRO A 223 -17.27 -6.40 20.02
N GLY A 224 -16.79 -7.12 21.03
CA GLY A 224 -16.09 -6.53 22.18
C GLY A 224 -16.98 -5.89 23.25
N ALA A 225 -18.27 -5.69 22.96
CA ALA A 225 -19.22 -5.24 23.97
C ALA A 225 -19.44 -6.35 25.02
N LYS A 226 -19.75 -5.94 26.27
CA LYS A 226 -20.10 -6.86 27.36
C LYS A 226 -21.27 -7.78 26.99
N LYS A 227 -22.22 -7.25 26.23
CA LYS A 227 -23.30 -8.01 25.59
C LYS A 227 -23.25 -7.74 24.09
N PRO A 228 -22.60 -8.61 23.29
CA PRO A 228 -22.44 -8.38 21.86
C PRO A 228 -23.74 -8.36 21.05
N PHE A 229 -24.88 -8.75 21.64
CA PHE A 229 -26.16 -8.85 20.96
C PHE A 229 -27.14 -7.85 21.57
N LEU A 230 -27.46 -6.80 20.81
CA LEU A 230 -28.47 -5.82 21.19
C LEU A 230 -29.75 -6.07 20.39
N PHE A 231 -30.75 -6.63 21.07
CA PHE A 231 -32.06 -6.90 20.50
C PHE A 231 -33.05 -5.74 20.73
N LYS A 232 -33.83 -5.41 19.69
CA LYS A 232 -34.97 -4.50 19.75
C LYS A 232 -36.11 -5.00 18.86
N LYS A 233 -37.30 -4.46 19.06
CA LYS A 233 -38.50 -4.88 18.31
C LYS A 233 -38.43 -4.51 16.84
N ASN A 234 -37.85 -3.36 16.50
CA ASN A 234 -37.71 -2.89 15.12
C ASN A 234 -36.57 -1.85 15.02
N ILE A 235 -36.26 -1.41 13.79
CA ILE A 235 -35.19 -0.44 13.52
C ILE A 235 -35.42 0.89 14.26
N ALA A 236 -36.66 1.39 14.37
CA ALA A 236 -36.93 2.66 15.04
C ALA A 236 -36.57 2.59 16.54
N ASP A 237 -36.93 1.50 17.21
CA ASP A 237 -36.55 1.26 18.61
C ASP A 237 -35.03 1.11 18.78
N LEU A 238 -34.35 0.50 17.81
CA LEU A 238 -32.88 0.40 17.78
C LEU A 238 -32.24 1.78 17.65
N ARG A 239 -32.69 2.62 16.72
CA ARG A 239 -32.19 3.99 16.50
C ARG A 239 -32.33 4.86 17.75
N LEU A 240 -33.50 4.83 18.40
CA LEU A 240 -33.73 5.55 19.66
C LEU A 240 -32.84 5.05 20.79
N THR A 241 -32.65 3.73 20.88
CA THR A 241 -31.73 3.15 21.87
C THR A 241 -30.30 3.60 21.64
N LEU A 242 -29.83 3.62 20.39
CA LEU A 242 -28.48 4.09 20.04
C LEU A 242 -28.29 5.57 20.38
N LYS A 243 -29.29 6.41 20.08
CA LYS A 243 -29.31 7.83 20.49
C LYS A 243 -29.17 7.99 22.00
N GLU A 244 -29.85 7.17 22.79
CA GLU A 244 -29.72 7.22 24.25
C GLU A 244 -28.33 6.77 24.72
N LEU A 245 -27.79 5.70 24.13
CA LEU A 245 -26.49 5.16 24.51
C LEU A 245 -25.34 6.13 24.23
N ILE A 246 -25.40 6.91 23.15
CA ILE A 246 -24.33 7.87 22.79
C ILE A 246 -24.33 9.16 23.62
N LYS A 247 -25.34 9.37 24.50
CA LYS A 247 -25.29 10.47 25.48
C LYS A 247 -24.20 10.28 26.53
N ASP A 248 -23.79 9.03 26.74
CA ASP A 248 -22.59 8.70 27.47
C ASP A 248 -21.39 8.89 26.53
N SER A 249 -20.47 9.78 26.93
CA SER A 249 -19.31 10.16 26.11
C SER A 249 -18.41 8.98 25.77
N ASP A 250 -18.28 8.01 26.68
CA ASP A 250 -17.44 6.84 26.48
C ASP A 250 -18.10 5.92 25.46
N ASN A 251 -19.40 5.64 25.59
CA ASN A 251 -20.14 4.86 24.59
C ASN A 251 -20.09 5.50 23.19
N LYS A 252 -20.17 6.84 23.10
CA LYS A 252 -20.05 7.56 21.84
C LYS A 252 -18.67 7.39 21.20
N GLN A 253 -17.60 7.53 21.98
CA GLN A 253 -16.23 7.31 21.51
C GLN A 253 -16.03 5.85 21.09
N LEU A 254 -16.46 4.89 21.90
CA LEU A 254 -16.31 3.47 21.62
C LEU A 254 -17.11 3.02 20.39
N LEU A 255 -18.33 3.53 20.20
CA LEU A 255 -19.09 3.29 18.97
C LEU A 255 -18.32 3.80 17.74
N SER A 256 -17.69 4.98 17.83
CA SER A 256 -16.88 5.51 16.72
C SER A 256 -15.67 4.62 16.38
N GLN A 257 -15.12 3.89 17.36
CA GLN A 257 -13.98 2.98 17.15
C GLN A 257 -14.34 1.75 16.30
N HIS A 258 -15.61 1.52 15.98
CA HIS A 258 -16.07 0.52 15.02
C HIS A 258 -16.04 1.01 13.55
N PHE A 259 -15.55 2.23 13.31
CA PHE A 259 -15.38 2.84 11.99
C PHE A 259 -13.90 3.13 11.73
N SER A 260 -13.52 3.21 10.45
CA SER A 260 -12.16 3.60 10.06
C SER A 260 -11.82 5.01 10.60
N LEU A 261 -10.53 5.29 10.78
CA LEU A 261 -10.04 6.62 11.13
C LEU A 261 -10.49 7.66 10.10
N TYR A 262 -10.54 7.27 8.82
CA TYR A 262 -11.03 8.13 7.75
C TYR A 262 -12.50 8.49 7.93
N SER A 263 -13.39 7.50 8.06
CA SER A 263 -14.84 7.73 8.15
C SER A 263 -15.24 8.54 9.38
N ARG A 264 -14.38 8.58 10.42
CA ARG A 264 -14.59 9.39 11.62
C ARG A 264 -14.34 10.87 11.40
N GLN A 265 -13.50 11.24 10.43
CA GLN A 265 -13.11 12.63 10.16
C GLN A 265 -14.07 13.30 9.18
N ASP A 266 -14.22 14.62 9.30
CA ASP A 266 -15.03 15.40 8.36
C ASP A 266 -14.31 15.50 7.01
N GLY A 267 -15.07 15.26 5.94
CA GLY A 267 -14.61 15.49 4.57
C GLY A 267 -14.76 16.96 4.16
N VAL A 268 -14.33 17.27 2.93
CA VAL A 268 -14.44 18.64 2.37
C VAL A 268 -15.90 19.10 2.24
N SER A 269 -16.83 18.16 2.00
CA SER A 269 -18.24 18.48 1.69
C SER A 269 -19.26 17.86 2.65
N TYR A 270 -18.89 16.80 3.37
CA TYR A 270 -19.82 16.07 4.25
C TYR A 270 -19.19 15.81 5.62
N ALA A 271 -20.02 15.86 6.66
CA ALA A 271 -19.63 15.50 8.02
C ALA A 271 -19.25 14.00 8.10
N GLY A 272 -18.24 13.68 8.89
CA GLY A 272 -17.84 12.33 9.27
C GLY A 272 -18.63 11.81 10.47
N VAL A 273 -18.37 10.56 10.83
CA VAL A 273 -19.11 9.85 11.89
C VAL A 273 -19.07 10.60 13.23
N ASN A 274 -17.93 11.19 13.62
CA ASN A 274 -17.82 11.89 14.90
C ASN A 274 -18.72 13.13 14.97
N SER A 275 -18.72 13.96 13.92
CA SER A 275 -19.56 15.16 13.84
C SER A 275 -21.04 14.81 13.73
N VAL A 276 -21.39 13.74 13.01
CA VAL A 276 -22.77 13.23 12.94
C VAL A 276 -23.23 12.74 14.32
N LEU A 277 -22.44 11.94 15.02
CA LEU A 277 -22.78 11.45 16.37
C LEU A 277 -22.98 12.62 17.35
N HIS A 278 -22.08 13.62 17.32
CA HIS A 278 -22.21 14.82 18.15
C HIS A 278 -23.49 15.61 17.83
N ALA A 279 -23.86 15.71 16.55
CA ALA A 279 -25.10 16.38 16.17
C ALA A 279 -26.35 15.61 16.57
N ILE A 280 -26.36 14.27 16.47
CA ILE A 280 -27.49 13.43 16.91
C ILE A 280 -27.70 13.51 18.43
N GLU A 281 -26.61 13.51 19.20
CA GLU A 281 -26.63 13.64 20.67
C GLU A 281 -27.26 14.96 21.11
N ASN A 282 -26.93 16.07 20.43
CA ASN A 282 -27.32 17.42 20.81
C ASN A 282 -28.57 17.93 20.06
N ASP A 283 -29.36 17.03 19.44
CA ASP A 283 -30.54 17.38 18.65
C ASP A 283 -30.27 18.47 17.59
N GLY A 284 -29.10 18.39 16.95
CA GLY A 284 -28.65 19.30 15.90
C GLY A 284 -29.25 18.98 14.52
N ASN A 285 -28.50 19.29 13.45
CA ASN A 285 -28.96 19.08 12.07
C ASN A 285 -29.12 17.60 11.68
N PHE A 286 -28.61 16.67 12.50
CA PHE A 286 -28.74 15.23 12.33
C PHE A 286 -29.59 14.65 13.46
N ASN A 287 -30.42 13.64 13.16
CA ASN A 287 -31.26 12.93 14.13
C ASN A 287 -31.04 11.42 14.05
N GLU A 288 -31.73 10.65 14.88
CA GLU A 288 -31.55 9.19 14.99
C GLU A 288 -31.84 8.41 13.70
N SER A 289 -32.53 9.00 12.71
CA SER A 289 -32.75 8.35 11.40
C SER A 289 -31.46 8.16 10.58
N TYR A 290 -30.37 8.85 10.94
CA TYR A 290 -29.06 8.72 10.31
C TYR A 290 -28.25 7.51 10.79
N PHE A 291 -28.73 6.77 11.80
CA PHE A 291 -28.29 5.40 12.06
C PHE A 291 -28.98 4.45 11.07
N LEU A 292 -28.26 3.51 10.48
CA LEU A 292 -28.79 2.64 9.41
C LEU A 292 -29.44 3.47 8.30
N TYR A 293 -28.72 4.49 7.83
CA TYR A 293 -29.22 5.46 6.87
C TYR A 293 -29.26 4.86 5.47
N SER A 294 -28.18 4.18 5.07
CA SER A 294 -28.05 3.54 3.75
C SER A 294 -28.74 2.18 3.68
N ASN A 295 -28.86 1.44 4.79
CA ASN A 295 -29.47 0.10 4.84
C ASN A 295 -28.86 -0.90 3.83
N LYS A 296 -27.53 -0.86 3.67
CA LYS A 296 -26.84 -1.74 2.71
C LYS A 296 -26.96 -3.22 3.13
N THR A 297 -27.47 -4.04 2.24
CA THR A 297 -27.63 -5.49 2.47
C THR A 297 -26.29 -6.22 2.46
N LEU A 298 -26.19 -7.26 3.30
CA LEU A 298 -25.07 -8.20 3.32
C LEU A 298 -25.44 -9.43 2.49
N SER A 299 -24.90 -9.52 1.27
CA SER A 299 -25.24 -10.58 0.31
C SER A 299 -24.46 -11.88 0.54
N ASN A 300 -23.26 -11.86 1.12
CA ASN A 300 -22.43 -13.06 1.32
C ASN A 300 -23.13 -14.14 2.17
N LYS A 301 -23.22 -15.38 1.71
CA LYS A 301 -23.71 -16.56 2.45
C LYS A 301 -23.16 -16.62 3.88
N ASP A 302 -21.85 -16.45 4.06
CA ASP A 302 -21.27 -16.26 5.39
C ASP A 302 -21.05 -14.77 5.70
N VAL A 303 -21.76 -14.26 6.70
CA VAL A 303 -21.64 -12.87 7.17
C VAL A 303 -20.23 -12.51 7.63
N PHE A 304 -19.50 -13.46 8.21
CA PHE A 304 -18.16 -13.21 8.73
C PHE A 304 -17.13 -13.06 7.62
N ASP A 305 -17.41 -13.51 6.40
CA ASP A 305 -16.54 -13.23 5.25
C ASP A 305 -16.66 -11.75 4.82
N ALA A 306 -17.88 -11.22 4.78
CA ALA A 306 -18.12 -9.80 4.53
C ALA A 306 -17.54 -8.90 5.63
N ILE A 307 -17.62 -9.33 6.89
CA ILE A 307 -17.00 -8.59 8.00
C ILE A 307 -15.47 -8.71 7.96
N ALA A 308 -14.91 -9.88 7.72
CA ALA A 308 -13.45 -10.06 7.67
C ALA A 308 -12.81 -9.23 6.55
N ILE A 309 -13.43 -9.15 5.36
CA ILE A 309 -12.91 -8.31 4.29
C ILE A 309 -13.02 -6.81 4.63
N SER A 310 -14.07 -6.39 5.33
CA SER A 310 -14.22 -5.00 5.82
C SER A 310 -13.17 -4.63 6.87
N VAL A 311 -12.88 -5.54 7.81
CA VAL A 311 -11.80 -5.36 8.80
C VAL A 311 -10.43 -5.33 8.14
N LYS A 312 -10.17 -6.23 7.18
CA LYS A 312 -8.94 -6.21 6.37
C LYS A 312 -8.77 -4.86 5.69
N LYS A 313 -9.79 -4.37 4.96
CA LYS A 313 -9.78 -3.06 4.29
C LYS A 313 -9.52 -1.93 5.29
N ARG A 314 -10.21 -1.93 6.44
CA ARG A 314 -10.00 -0.93 7.50
C ARG A 314 -8.56 -0.93 8.01
N SER A 315 -7.94 -2.08 8.22
CA SER A 315 -6.56 -2.15 8.74
C SER A 315 -5.54 -1.47 7.83
N PHE A 316 -5.73 -1.52 6.50
CA PHE A 316 -4.91 -0.77 5.55
C PHE A 316 -5.18 0.74 5.65
N SER A 317 -6.45 1.15 5.79
CA SER A 317 -6.86 2.56 5.94
C SER A 317 -6.24 3.18 7.19
N ASP A 318 -6.45 2.52 8.32
CA ASP A 318 -6.03 3.01 9.62
C ASP A 318 -4.49 2.98 9.71
N GLY A 319 -3.85 1.95 9.16
CA GLY A 319 -2.39 1.87 9.07
C GLY A 319 -1.78 3.01 8.26
N ASP A 320 -2.39 3.40 7.14
CA ASP A 320 -1.90 4.52 6.32
C ASP A 320 -1.98 5.86 7.08
N ILE A 321 -3.11 6.12 7.75
CA ILE A 321 -3.32 7.35 8.54
C ILE A 321 -2.37 7.41 9.73
N VAL A 322 -2.19 6.29 10.45
CA VAL A 322 -1.33 6.21 11.64
C VAL A 322 0.14 6.47 11.30
N ILE A 323 0.61 6.07 10.11
CA ILE A 323 1.99 6.31 9.68
C ILE A 323 2.20 7.70 9.05
N LYS A 324 1.24 8.18 8.23
CA LYS A 324 1.41 9.44 7.48
C LYS A 324 1.07 10.69 8.29
N SER A 325 0.01 10.66 9.09
CA SER A 325 -0.65 11.86 9.61
C SER A 325 -0.99 11.70 11.10
N ASN A 326 0.04 11.64 11.94
CA ASN A 326 -0.09 11.37 13.37
C ASN A 326 0.22 12.57 14.30
N SER A 327 0.48 13.76 13.74
CA SER A 327 0.82 14.97 14.51
C SER A 327 -0.30 15.48 15.42
N GLU A 328 -1.56 15.19 15.10
CA GLU A 328 -2.75 15.60 15.87
C GLU A 328 -3.57 14.42 16.40
N ALA A 329 -2.99 13.22 16.40
CA ALA A 329 -3.69 11.99 16.76
C ALA A 329 -3.94 11.88 18.28
N GLN A 330 -5.11 11.33 18.65
CA GLN A 330 -5.43 10.99 20.05
C GLN A 330 -4.55 9.82 20.56
N ARG A 331 -4.51 9.64 21.89
CA ARG A 331 -3.63 8.63 22.56
C ARG A 331 -3.90 7.18 22.12
N ASP A 332 -5.13 6.87 21.71
CA ASP A 332 -5.62 5.54 21.32
C ASP A 332 -5.69 5.30 19.80
N TYR A 333 -5.35 6.30 18.97
CA TYR A 333 -5.48 6.22 17.50
C TYR A 333 -4.76 5.01 16.92
N ALA A 334 -3.54 4.72 17.36
CA ALA A 334 -2.77 3.59 16.85
C ALA A 334 -3.39 2.23 17.22
N LEU A 335 -4.13 2.12 18.33
CA LEU A 335 -4.78 0.86 18.73
C LEU A 335 -5.96 0.49 17.83
N THR A 336 -6.46 1.43 17.04
CA THR A 336 -7.58 1.18 16.11
C THR A 336 -7.26 0.11 15.06
N ILE A 337 -5.97 -0.07 14.70
CA ILE A 337 -5.53 -1.13 13.76
C ILE A 337 -5.71 -2.54 14.33
N LEU A 338 -5.74 -2.68 15.66
CA LEU A 338 -5.92 -3.94 16.39
C LEU A 338 -7.32 -4.08 17.00
N GLN A 339 -8.16 -3.04 16.96
CA GLN A 339 -9.43 -2.96 17.67
C GLN A 339 -10.27 -4.22 17.47
N THR A 340 -10.58 -4.58 16.23
CA THR A 340 -11.47 -5.72 15.98
C THR A 340 -10.87 -7.06 16.40
N ILE A 341 -9.55 -7.23 16.29
CA ILE A 341 -8.88 -8.46 16.76
C ILE A 341 -9.03 -8.55 18.28
N LEU A 342 -8.76 -7.45 19.00
CA LEU A 342 -8.85 -7.40 20.46
C LEU A 342 -10.31 -7.50 20.95
N SER A 343 -11.28 -7.04 20.18
CA SER A 343 -12.72 -7.18 20.45
C SER A 343 -13.21 -8.63 20.48
N MET A 344 -12.45 -9.57 19.91
CA MET A 344 -12.71 -11.01 20.03
C MET A 344 -12.21 -11.61 21.35
N THR A 345 -11.89 -10.78 22.34
CA THR A 345 -11.65 -11.23 23.72
C THR A 345 -12.84 -12.08 24.18
N PRO A 346 -12.62 -13.33 24.65
CA PRO A 346 -13.72 -14.20 25.03
C PRO A 346 -14.49 -13.60 26.21
N ILE A 347 -15.83 -13.60 26.13
CA ILE A 347 -16.69 -13.14 27.23
C ILE A 347 -16.86 -14.17 28.35
N PHE A 348 -16.33 -15.38 28.14
CA PHE A 348 -16.34 -16.47 29.10
C PHE A 348 -15.00 -16.56 29.82
N ASP A 349 -15.04 -16.93 31.09
CA ASP A 349 -13.82 -17.07 31.90
C ASP A 349 -12.98 -18.26 31.43
N ILE A 350 -11.67 -18.03 31.34
CA ILE A 350 -10.66 -19.05 31.03
C ILE A 350 -9.61 -18.99 32.13
N VAL A 351 -9.44 -20.08 32.87
CA VAL A 351 -8.46 -20.17 33.95
C VAL A 351 -7.32 -21.08 33.52
N VAL A 352 -6.21 -20.46 33.12
CA VAL A 352 -4.94 -21.15 32.84
C VAL A 352 -3.85 -20.45 33.65
N PRO A 353 -3.07 -21.17 34.48
CA PRO A 353 -1.96 -20.56 35.22
C PRO A 353 -1.02 -19.78 34.31
N GLU A 354 -0.55 -18.63 34.79
CA GLU A 354 0.43 -17.76 34.11
C GLU A 354 -0.02 -17.12 32.78
N VAL A 355 -1.26 -17.38 32.34
CA VAL A 355 -1.86 -16.73 31.18
C VAL A 355 -2.47 -15.37 31.57
N SER A 356 -2.05 -14.32 30.89
CA SER A 356 -2.59 -12.97 31.08
C SER A 356 -3.93 -12.84 30.33
N VAL A 357 -5.00 -12.49 31.02
CA VAL A 357 -6.30 -12.19 30.40
C VAL A 357 -6.42 -10.71 30.04
N PRO A 358 -7.17 -10.32 28.98
CA PRO A 358 -7.28 -8.93 28.53
C PRO A 358 -7.70 -7.92 29.61
N LEU A 359 -8.60 -8.29 30.53
CA LEU A 359 -8.96 -7.45 31.69
C LEU A 359 -7.74 -7.13 32.57
N GLY A 360 -6.85 -8.10 32.80
CA GLY A 360 -5.59 -7.88 33.54
C GLY A 360 -4.59 -7.00 32.78
N LEU A 361 -4.78 -6.84 31.47
CA LEU A 361 -3.99 -5.96 30.60
C LEU A 361 -4.58 -4.54 30.48
N GLY A 362 -5.68 -4.23 31.19
CA GLY A 362 -6.33 -2.92 31.13
C GLY A 362 -7.23 -2.73 29.90
N ILE A 363 -7.63 -3.83 29.24
CA ILE A 363 -8.67 -3.83 28.20
C ILE A 363 -10.01 -4.11 28.88
N ILE A 364 -10.87 -3.10 28.96
CA ILE A 364 -12.17 -3.20 29.63
C ILE A 364 -13.31 -3.24 28.61
N THR A 365 -14.36 -4.00 28.89
CA THR A 365 -15.54 -4.08 28.00
C THR A 365 -16.62 -3.09 28.44
N SER A 366 -17.25 -2.41 27.49
CA SER A 366 -18.39 -1.51 27.70
C SER A 366 -19.64 -2.03 26.96
N SER A 367 -20.69 -1.20 26.86
CA SER A 367 -21.86 -1.51 26.04
C SER A 367 -21.60 -1.38 24.53
N MET A 368 -20.52 -0.69 24.13
CA MET A 368 -20.21 -0.33 22.73
C MET A 368 -18.83 -0.80 22.26
N GLY A 369 -18.25 -1.81 22.91
CA GLY A 369 -16.96 -2.38 22.51
C GLY A 369 -15.96 -2.44 23.67
N ILE A 370 -14.67 -2.47 23.33
CA ILE A 370 -13.56 -2.46 24.30
C ILE A 370 -12.97 -1.06 24.44
N SER A 371 -12.54 -0.70 25.65
CA SER A 371 -11.78 0.50 25.95
C SER A 371 -10.38 0.15 26.43
N PHE A 372 -9.42 0.98 26.04
CA PHE A 372 -8.03 0.90 26.47
C PHE A 372 -7.68 1.93 27.54
N ASP A 373 -8.67 2.64 28.10
CA ASP A 373 -8.41 3.75 29.03
C ASP A 373 -7.55 3.32 30.23
N GLN A 374 -7.80 2.14 30.82
CA GLN A 374 -6.99 1.65 31.93
C GLN A 374 -5.55 1.29 31.50
N LEU A 375 -5.36 0.79 30.28
CA LEU A 375 -4.03 0.53 29.72
C LEU A 375 -3.26 1.84 29.46
N ILE A 376 -3.94 2.84 28.90
CA ILE A 376 -3.33 4.10 28.44
C ILE A 376 -3.15 5.11 29.56
N ASN A 377 -4.13 5.27 30.44
CA ASN A 377 -4.19 6.30 31.47
C ASN A 377 -4.14 5.74 32.91
N GLY A 378 -4.40 4.44 33.12
CA GLY A 378 -4.48 3.86 34.47
C GLY A 378 -3.13 3.74 35.18
N ASP A 379 -3.11 3.99 36.49
CA ASP A 379 -1.89 4.02 37.33
C ASP A 379 -1.09 2.70 37.33
N THR A 380 -1.75 1.57 37.11
CA THR A 380 -1.14 0.23 37.08
C THR A 380 0.03 0.12 36.09
N TYR A 381 -0.03 0.89 35.00
CA TYR A 381 0.97 0.86 33.93
C TYR A 381 1.86 2.12 33.90
N GLU A 382 1.72 3.04 34.86
CA GLU A 382 2.42 4.33 34.85
C GLU A 382 3.95 4.18 34.95
N GLU A 383 4.44 3.23 35.75
CA GLU A 383 5.88 2.93 35.82
C GLU A 383 6.43 2.46 34.45
N ARG A 384 5.67 1.64 33.72
CA ARG A 384 6.08 1.16 32.39
C ARG A 384 6.01 2.27 31.34
N ARG A 385 4.98 3.12 31.38
CA ARG A 385 4.85 4.27 30.48
C ARG A 385 5.96 5.28 30.73
N SER A 386 6.17 5.69 31.97
CA SER A 386 7.22 6.67 32.34
C SER A 386 8.64 6.21 31.99
N ALA A 387 8.87 4.90 31.86
CA ALA A 387 10.14 4.35 31.39
C ALA A 387 10.38 4.53 29.87
N ILE A 388 9.33 4.71 29.06
CA ILE A 388 9.44 4.80 27.59
C ILE A 388 9.65 6.27 27.17
N PRO A 389 10.69 6.57 26.39
CA PRO A 389 10.93 7.93 25.89
C PRO A 389 9.86 8.36 24.88
N GLY A 390 9.72 9.67 24.65
CA GLY A 390 8.83 10.23 23.64
C GLY A 390 7.36 10.37 24.04
N LEU A 391 6.87 9.57 24.99
CA LEU A 391 5.45 9.56 25.39
C LEU A 391 4.98 10.91 25.97
N ALA A 392 5.88 11.65 26.60
CA ALA A 392 5.57 12.96 27.19
C ALA A 392 5.28 14.05 26.15
N THR A 393 5.81 13.92 24.93
CA THR A 393 5.69 14.93 23.87
C THR A 393 4.84 14.48 22.68
N ASN A 394 4.64 13.17 22.50
CA ASN A 394 3.89 12.61 21.36
C ASN A 394 2.88 11.55 21.83
N ALA A 395 1.60 11.92 21.83
CA ALA A 395 0.51 11.06 22.32
C ALA A 395 0.36 9.74 21.55
N VAL A 396 0.58 9.74 20.23
CA VAL A 396 0.45 8.54 19.38
C VAL A 396 1.42 7.41 19.78
N LEU A 397 2.56 7.75 20.38
CA LEU A 397 3.54 6.76 20.83
C LEU A 397 3.04 5.91 22.01
N LEU A 398 2.00 6.35 22.74
CA LEU A 398 1.34 5.50 23.75
C LEU A 398 0.77 4.23 23.12
N GLY A 399 0.22 4.34 21.90
CA GLY A 399 -0.21 3.19 21.14
C GLY A 399 0.96 2.47 20.46
N LEU A 400 1.81 3.22 19.73
CA LEU A 400 2.85 2.64 18.86
C LEU A 400 4.01 1.99 19.61
N SER A 401 4.51 2.62 20.67
CA SER A 401 5.72 2.19 21.40
C SER A 401 5.43 1.54 22.76
N PHE A 402 4.20 1.66 23.28
CA PHE A 402 3.82 1.05 24.56
C PHE A 402 2.75 -0.02 24.40
N ALA A 403 1.53 0.36 24.01
CA ALA A 403 0.38 -0.54 24.09
C ALA A 403 0.47 -1.70 23.09
N ILE A 404 0.71 -1.43 21.79
CA ILE A 404 0.82 -2.48 20.77
C ILE A 404 1.95 -3.47 21.09
N PRO A 405 3.21 -3.03 21.36
CA PRO A 405 4.28 -3.95 21.74
C PRO A 405 3.99 -4.76 23.00
N LEU A 406 3.37 -4.15 24.03
CA LEU A 406 3.00 -4.86 25.25
C LEU A 406 1.98 -5.96 24.98
N LEU A 407 0.93 -5.66 24.20
CA LEU A 407 -0.13 -6.62 23.86
C LEU A 407 0.43 -7.77 23.02
N ILE A 408 1.25 -7.48 22.01
CA ILE A 408 1.93 -8.50 21.19
C ILE A 408 2.82 -9.40 22.04
N SER A 409 3.63 -8.81 22.93
CA SER A 409 4.52 -9.55 23.82
C SER A 409 3.75 -10.47 24.77
N LYS A 410 2.70 -9.96 25.40
CA LYS A 410 1.84 -10.75 26.29
C LYS A 410 1.09 -11.85 25.55
N ALA A 411 0.63 -11.59 24.34
CA ALA A 411 0.02 -12.61 23.50
C ALA A 411 1.01 -13.71 23.10
N GLY A 412 2.26 -13.37 22.79
CA GLY A 412 3.32 -14.34 22.52
C GLY A 412 3.58 -15.25 23.73
N ILE A 413 3.71 -14.69 24.93
CA ILE A 413 3.87 -15.47 26.17
C ILE A 413 2.66 -16.39 26.40
N ASN A 414 1.44 -15.87 26.26
CA ASN A 414 0.22 -16.66 26.39
C ASN A 414 0.20 -17.82 25.39
N GLN A 415 0.59 -17.57 24.14
CA GLN A 415 0.65 -18.58 23.09
C GLN A 415 1.65 -19.70 23.45
N GLU A 416 2.83 -19.37 23.95
CA GLU A 416 3.84 -20.35 24.40
C GLU A 416 3.31 -21.21 25.56
N VAL A 417 2.74 -20.57 26.59
CA VAL A 417 2.16 -21.28 27.74
C VAL A 417 1.02 -22.19 27.29
N LEU A 418 0.07 -21.70 26.50
CA LEU A 418 -1.06 -22.48 26.01
C LEU A 418 -0.62 -23.65 25.11
N SER A 419 0.40 -23.45 24.26
CA SER A 419 0.96 -24.52 23.41
C SER A 419 1.61 -25.64 24.21
N SER A 420 2.06 -25.38 25.44
CA SER A 420 2.64 -26.40 26.33
C SER A 420 1.57 -27.24 27.05
N VAL A 421 0.36 -26.70 27.20
CA VAL A 421 -0.77 -27.32 27.92
C VAL A 421 -1.74 -28.01 26.96
N ILE A 422 -1.85 -27.53 25.72
CA ILE A 422 -2.75 -28.04 24.69
C ILE A 422 -1.99 -29.00 23.77
N ASN A 423 -2.57 -30.15 23.46
CA ASN A 423 -2.02 -31.04 22.44
C ASN A 423 -2.35 -30.48 21.04
N ASN A 424 -1.35 -29.98 20.31
CA ASN A 424 -1.54 -29.26 19.04
C ASN A 424 -1.93 -30.16 17.86
N GLU A 425 -1.65 -31.46 17.93
CA GLU A 425 -2.15 -32.43 16.96
C GLU A 425 -3.59 -32.78 17.32
N GLY A 426 -4.54 -31.99 16.82
CA GLY A 426 -5.96 -32.26 17.01
C GLY A 426 -6.27 -33.71 16.62
N ARG A 427 -7.01 -34.42 17.48
CA ARG A 427 -7.31 -35.84 17.28
C ARG A 427 -8.34 -35.97 16.16
N THR A 428 -7.86 -36.12 14.92
CA THR A 428 -8.73 -36.29 13.74
C THR A 428 -9.32 -37.69 13.68
N LEU A 429 -10.51 -37.81 13.08
CA LEU A 429 -11.10 -39.11 12.77
C LEU A 429 -10.28 -39.79 11.67
N ASN A 430 -9.83 -41.02 11.91
CA ASN A 430 -9.03 -41.79 10.98
C ASN A 430 -9.21 -43.31 11.21
N GLU A 431 -8.58 -44.12 10.37
CA GLU A 431 -8.68 -45.59 10.39
C GLU A 431 -8.37 -46.24 11.74
N THR A 432 -7.53 -45.61 12.57
CA THR A 432 -7.13 -46.18 13.87
C THR A 432 -8.14 -45.94 14.99
N ASN A 433 -9.03 -44.96 14.83
CA ASN A 433 -9.96 -44.53 15.89
C ASN A 433 -11.44 -44.53 15.47
N ILE A 434 -11.74 -44.78 14.20
CA ILE A 434 -13.09 -44.74 13.65
C ILE A 434 -14.05 -45.75 14.29
N ASP A 435 -13.63 -47.00 14.46
CA ASP A 435 -14.49 -48.04 15.04
C ASP A 435 -14.93 -47.69 16.46
N ILE A 436 -14.03 -47.08 17.23
CA ILE A 436 -14.28 -46.62 18.60
C ILE A 436 -15.28 -45.46 18.58
N PHE A 437 -15.05 -44.48 17.70
CA PHE A 437 -15.92 -43.32 17.56
C PHE A 437 -17.33 -43.72 17.13
N LEU A 438 -17.47 -44.50 16.05
CA LEU A 438 -18.77 -44.94 15.55
C LEU A 438 -19.55 -45.73 16.61
N LYS A 439 -18.88 -46.62 17.35
CA LYS A 439 -19.49 -47.37 18.46
C LYS A 439 -19.92 -46.47 19.61
N GLU A 440 -19.13 -45.46 19.96
CA GLU A 440 -19.46 -44.51 21.03
C GLU A 440 -20.73 -43.71 20.71
N TYR A 441 -20.90 -43.33 19.45
CA TYR A 441 -22.04 -42.52 18.99
C TYR A 441 -23.21 -43.37 18.44
N GLY A 442 -23.08 -44.70 18.42
CA GLY A 442 -24.14 -45.61 17.96
C GLY A 442 -24.40 -45.52 16.45
N ILE A 443 -23.38 -45.19 15.67
CA ILE A 443 -23.46 -45.00 14.22
C ILE A 443 -23.01 -46.30 13.53
N ALA A 444 -23.82 -46.82 12.61
CA ALA A 444 -23.44 -47.96 11.79
C ALA A 444 -22.64 -47.49 10.56
N GLU A 445 -21.54 -48.16 10.22
CA GLU A 445 -20.60 -47.70 9.17
C GLU A 445 -21.27 -47.58 7.79
N ASP A 446 -22.24 -48.44 7.51
CA ASP A 446 -23.09 -48.45 6.31
C ASP A 446 -24.07 -47.27 6.22
N SER A 447 -24.33 -46.57 7.33
CA SER A 447 -25.14 -45.35 7.33
C SER A 447 -24.40 -44.11 6.81
N ILE A 448 -23.07 -44.19 6.67
CA ILE A 448 -22.23 -43.11 6.17
C ILE A 448 -22.15 -43.20 4.65
N SER A 449 -23.03 -42.42 3.99
CA SER A 449 -23.09 -42.32 2.54
C SER A 449 -21.86 -41.60 1.97
N SER A 450 -21.47 -41.96 0.73
CA SER A 450 -20.50 -41.18 -0.05
C SER A 450 -21.06 -39.83 -0.52
N THR A 451 -22.37 -39.65 -0.51
CA THR A 451 -23.06 -38.47 -1.04
C THR A 451 -23.74 -37.60 0.01
N ASN A 452 -24.06 -38.14 1.19
CA ASN A 452 -24.75 -37.39 2.26
C ASN A 452 -23.82 -37.07 3.43
N VAL A 453 -24.14 -35.98 4.13
CA VAL A 453 -23.47 -35.57 5.35
C VAL A 453 -24.22 -36.13 6.56
N LEU A 454 -23.51 -36.75 7.49
CA LEU A 454 -24.07 -37.17 8.78
C LEU A 454 -23.68 -36.17 9.88
N ASP A 455 -24.67 -35.44 10.40
CA ASP A 455 -24.47 -34.52 11.53
C ASP A 455 -24.39 -35.31 12.86
N VAL A 456 -23.35 -35.02 13.64
CA VAL A 456 -23.09 -35.64 14.95
C VAL A 456 -22.80 -34.56 15.98
N LYS A 457 -23.51 -34.60 17.10
CA LYS A 457 -23.24 -33.73 18.25
C LYS A 457 -22.24 -34.39 19.20
N LEU A 458 -21.03 -33.83 19.29
CA LEU A 458 -19.98 -34.33 20.18
C LEU A 458 -20.40 -34.26 21.65
N LYS A 459 -20.25 -35.36 22.39
CA LYS A 459 -20.67 -35.46 23.81
C LYS A 459 -19.84 -34.57 24.74
N SER A 460 -18.56 -34.43 24.44
CA SER A 460 -17.55 -33.70 25.22
C SER A 460 -17.69 -32.18 25.14
N SER A 461 -17.88 -31.63 23.94
CA SER A 461 -17.95 -30.18 23.71
C SER A 461 -19.37 -29.66 23.47
N GLY A 462 -20.29 -30.53 23.06
CA GLY A 462 -21.64 -30.17 22.61
C GLY A 462 -21.69 -29.56 21.20
N GLN A 463 -20.56 -29.51 20.49
CA GLN A 463 -20.46 -28.98 19.12
C GLN A 463 -20.99 -30.00 18.10
N HIS A 464 -21.59 -29.48 17.02
CA HIS A 464 -22.02 -30.29 15.87
C HIS A 464 -20.88 -30.42 14.86
N VAL A 465 -20.66 -31.64 14.36
CA VAL A 465 -19.65 -31.99 13.36
C VAL A 465 -20.26 -32.88 12.28
N ASN A 466 -19.75 -32.75 11.07
CA ASN A 466 -20.22 -33.46 9.89
C ASN A 466 -19.30 -34.64 9.58
N ILE A 467 -19.82 -35.85 9.54
CA ILE A 467 -19.07 -37.04 9.12
C ILE A 467 -19.30 -37.25 7.62
N VAL A 468 -18.21 -37.34 6.86
CA VAL A 468 -18.22 -37.46 5.38
C VAL A 468 -17.21 -38.49 4.90
N LYS A 469 -17.39 -38.99 3.68
CA LYS A 469 -16.51 -39.96 3.02
C LYS A 469 -15.75 -39.30 1.88
N LEU A 470 -14.41 -39.39 1.89
CA LEU A 470 -13.56 -38.77 0.86
C LEU A 470 -13.55 -39.57 -0.44
N SER A 471 -13.79 -38.89 -1.55
CA SER A 471 -13.83 -39.45 -2.90
C SER A 471 -12.43 -39.66 -3.49
N ASP A 472 -11.43 -38.88 -3.08
CA ASP A 472 -10.04 -38.94 -3.57
C ASP A 472 -9.07 -39.70 -2.65
N GLY A 473 -9.56 -40.27 -1.55
CA GLY A 473 -8.75 -40.93 -0.52
C GLY A 473 -9.28 -42.31 -0.14
N ASP A 474 -9.52 -43.19 -1.12
CA ASP A 474 -9.97 -44.59 -0.91
C ASP A 474 -11.18 -44.74 0.03
N ASN A 475 -12.15 -43.81 -0.04
CA ASN A 475 -13.34 -43.80 0.81
C ASN A 475 -13.06 -43.62 2.32
N GLN A 476 -11.93 -42.99 2.68
CA GLN A 476 -11.63 -42.67 4.07
C GLN A 476 -12.71 -41.75 4.66
N ILE A 477 -13.18 -42.08 5.87
CA ILE A 477 -14.20 -41.31 6.59
C ILE A 477 -13.51 -40.28 7.49
N VAL A 478 -13.97 -39.04 7.43
CA VAL A 478 -13.42 -37.92 8.20
C VAL A 478 -14.52 -37.13 8.88
N ALA A 479 -14.19 -36.49 10.00
CA ALA A 479 -15.04 -35.52 10.67
C ALA A 479 -14.64 -34.12 10.23
N VAL A 480 -15.58 -33.35 9.70
CA VAL A 480 -15.37 -32.01 9.17
C VAL A 480 -16.39 -31.02 9.73
N LYS A 481 -16.12 -29.74 9.57
CA LYS A 481 -17.07 -28.67 9.86
C LYS A 481 -16.99 -27.61 8.78
N GLY A 482 -18.13 -27.04 8.43
CA GLY A 482 -18.24 -26.05 7.37
C GLY A 482 -17.37 -24.86 7.67
N SER A 483 -16.50 -24.49 6.72
CA SER A 483 -15.83 -23.20 6.79
C SER A 483 -16.83 -22.09 6.44
N SER A 484 -16.35 -20.85 6.50
CA SER A 484 -17.05 -19.68 6.00
C SER A 484 -16.90 -19.44 4.49
N LEU A 485 -16.06 -20.23 3.81
CA LEU A 485 -15.95 -20.22 2.35
C LEU A 485 -16.84 -21.32 1.76
N SER A 486 -17.59 -20.97 0.72
CA SER A 486 -18.51 -21.91 0.08
C SER A 486 -17.75 -23.10 -0.50
N GLY A 487 -18.21 -24.31 -0.21
CA GLY A 487 -17.55 -25.54 -0.67
C GLY A 487 -16.22 -25.87 0.02
N ILE A 488 -15.82 -25.16 1.07
CA ILE A 488 -14.62 -25.49 1.87
C ILE A 488 -15.03 -25.88 3.29
N TYR A 489 -14.42 -26.95 3.77
CA TYR A 489 -14.61 -27.51 5.10
C TYR A 489 -13.24 -27.76 5.73
N TYR A 490 -13.19 -27.80 7.06
CA TYR A 490 -11.97 -28.15 7.79
C TYR A 490 -12.21 -29.45 8.55
N GLU A 491 -11.22 -30.34 8.58
CA GLU A 491 -11.22 -31.44 9.54
C GLU A 491 -11.28 -30.87 10.97
N VAL A 492 -11.91 -31.59 11.87
CA VAL A 492 -12.05 -31.17 13.27
C VAL A 492 -11.33 -32.12 14.21
N ASP A 493 -10.93 -31.59 15.34
CA ASP A 493 -10.58 -32.40 16.49
C ASP A 493 -11.85 -33.05 17.05
N ILE A 494 -11.90 -34.39 17.14
CA ILE A 494 -13.10 -35.14 17.51
C ILE A 494 -13.47 -35.07 19.00
N GLU A 495 -12.58 -34.54 19.85
CA GLU A 495 -12.84 -34.34 21.27
C GLU A 495 -13.42 -32.95 21.53
N THR A 496 -12.99 -31.95 20.78
CA THR A 496 -13.39 -30.54 20.99
C THR A 496 -14.38 -30.03 19.94
N GLY A 497 -14.38 -30.59 18.73
CA GLY A 497 -15.11 -30.08 17.57
C GLY A 497 -14.49 -28.82 16.96
N TYR A 498 -13.25 -28.51 17.33
CA TYR A 498 -12.53 -27.32 16.86
C TYR A 498 -11.87 -27.61 15.51
N GLU A 499 -12.06 -26.71 14.55
CA GLU A 499 -11.55 -26.80 13.19
C GLU A 499 -10.00 -26.82 13.12
N ILE A 500 -9.44 -27.53 12.13
CA ILE A 500 -7.99 -27.66 11.91
C ILE A 500 -7.67 -27.05 10.55
N LEU A 501 -7.23 -25.78 10.54
CA LEU A 501 -7.07 -24.98 9.32
C LEU A 501 -6.07 -25.55 8.30
N SER A 502 -5.10 -26.35 8.74
CA SER A 502 -4.13 -27.05 7.89
C SER A 502 -4.72 -28.23 7.13
N ARG A 503 -5.92 -28.70 7.50
CA ARG A 503 -6.58 -29.88 6.92
C ARG A 503 -7.88 -29.49 6.25
N ARG A 504 -7.76 -28.97 5.03
CA ARG A 504 -8.88 -28.52 4.19
C ARG A 504 -9.51 -29.68 3.42
N ILE A 505 -10.83 -29.69 3.37
CA ILE A 505 -11.65 -30.57 2.53
C ILE A 505 -12.51 -29.69 1.62
N TYR A 506 -12.58 -30.05 0.34
CA TYR A 506 -13.39 -29.38 -0.66
C TYR A 506 -14.65 -30.20 -0.93
N ARG A 507 -15.79 -29.54 -0.88
CA ARG A 507 -17.09 -30.09 -1.29
C ARG A 507 -17.41 -29.61 -2.69
N THR A 508 -17.62 -30.56 -3.60
CA THR A 508 -17.93 -30.28 -5.00
C THR A 508 -19.23 -30.98 -5.38
N GLU A 509 -20.14 -30.29 -6.07
CA GLU A 509 -21.34 -30.90 -6.64
C GLU A 509 -21.13 -31.10 -8.14
N TYR A 510 -21.17 -32.34 -8.61
CA TYR A 510 -20.97 -32.66 -10.03
C TYR A 510 -21.90 -33.80 -10.44
N ASN A 511 -22.65 -33.64 -11.55
CA ASN A 511 -23.63 -34.61 -12.03
C ASN A 511 -24.68 -35.06 -10.98
N ASN A 512 -25.20 -34.13 -10.17
CA ASN A 512 -26.12 -34.39 -9.04
C ASN A 512 -25.55 -35.30 -7.93
N GLU A 513 -24.23 -35.51 -7.89
CA GLU A 513 -23.53 -36.18 -6.80
C GLU A 513 -22.66 -35.19 -6.03
N ILE A 514 -22.57 -35.37 -4.72
CA ILE A 514 -21.68 -34.60 -3.85
C ILE A 514 -20.38 -35.40 -3.69
N LEU A 515 -19.26 -34.74 -3.98
CA LEU A 515 -17.91 -35.29 -3.87
C LEU A 515 -17.11 -34.49 -2.84
N TRP A 516 -16.34 -35.20 -2.01
CA TRP A 516 -15.50 -34.63 -0.96
C TRP A 516 -14.04 -34.94 -1.24
N THR A 517 -13.19 -33.92 -1.36
CA THR A 517 -11.80 -34.10 -1.81
C THR A 517 -10.80 -33.33 -0.95
N ARG A 518 -9.61 -33.89 -0.70
CA ARG A 518 -8.47 -33.18 -0.09
C ARG A 518 -7.63 -32.41 -1.11
N GLY A 519 -7.50 -32.93 -2.34
CA GLY A 519 -6.58 -32.39 -3.36
C GLY A 519 -7.03 -31.08 -4.02
N GLY A 520 -8.21 -30.56 -3.69
CA GLY A 520 -8.85 -29.40 -4.35
C GLY A 520 -10.24 -29.74 -4.90
N GLY A 521 -11.08 -28.74 -5.17
CA GLY A 521 -12.40 -28.94 -5.79
C GLY A 521 -12.32 -29.24 -7.28
N LEU A 522 -13.26 -30.04 -7.82
CA LEU A 522 -13.31 -30.35 -9.25
C LEU A 522 -13.82 -29.15 -10.08
N LYS A 523 -13.29 -28.99 -11.30
CA LYS A 523 -13.74 -27.93 -12.23
C LYS A 523 -15.22 -28.12 -12.60
N GLY A 524 -16.02 -27.05 -12.49
CA GLY A 524 -17.43 -27.03 -12.86
C GLY A 524 -18.42 -27.52 -11.79
N GLY A 525 -17.96 -27.80 -10.57
CA GLY A 525 -18.84 -28.22 -9.46
C GLY A 525 -18.78 -27.35 -8.21
N GLN A 526 -18.20 -26.14 -8.34
CA GLN A 526 -18.20 -25.15 -7.27
C GLN A 526 -19.56 -24.44 -7.22
N PRO A 527 -20.03 -24.02 -6.02
CA PRO A 527 -21.33 -23.36 -5.87
C PRO A 527 -21.46 -22.02 -6.61
N PHE A 528 -20.34 -21.43 -7.06
CA PHE A 528 -20.28 -20.24 -7.91
C PHE A 528 -19.54 -20.56 -9.20
N ASP A 529 -20.28 -20.92 -10.25
CA ASP A 529 -19.71 -21.27 -11.55
C ASP A 529 -19.61 -20.06 -12.49
N PHE A 530 -18.43 -19.43 -12.51
CA PHE A 530 -18.14 -18.29 -13.38
C PHE A 530 -18.02 -18.66 -14.85
N GLU A 531 -17.74 -19.92 -15.20
CA GLU A 531 -17.64 -20.36 -16.60
C GLU A 531 -19.03 -20.40 -17.28
N SER A 532 -20.11 -20.48 -16.50
CA SER A 532 -21.47 -20.38 -17.00
C SER A 532 -21.92 -18.95 -17.30
N LEU A 533 -21.19 -17.95 -16.81
CA LEU A 533 -21.48 -16.53 -17.01
C LEU A 533 -20.79 -16.00 -18.27
N ASN A 534 -21.45 -15.08 -18.98
CA ASN A 534 -20.88 -14.44 -20.17
C ASN A 534 -19.93 -13.29 -19.77
N ILE A 535 -18.75 -13.65 -19.23
CA ILE A 535 -17.72 -12.69 -18.82
C ILE A 535 -16.66 -12.59 -19.93
N PRO A 536 -16.34 -11.39 -20.46
CA PRO A 536 -15.39 -11.25 -21.57
C PRO A 536 -13.99 -11.82 -21.26
N VAL A 537 -13.51 -11.63 -20.02
CA VAL A 537 -12.24 -12.14 -19.55
C VAL A 537 -12.42 -12.80 -18.18
N PHE A 538 -12.38 -14.13 -18.15
CA PHE A 538 -12.30 -14.91 -16.91
C PHE A 538 -11.12 -15.88 -16.97
N PHE A 539 -10.31 -15.89 -15.91
CA PHE A 539 -9.25 -16.89 -15.74
C PHE A 539 -8.82 -17.02 -14.27
N LYS A 540 -8.15 -18.13 -13.96
CA LYS A 540 -7.49 -18.35 -12.67
C LYS A 540 -6.05 -17.84 -12.74
N ASP A 541 -5.65 -17.05 -11.76
CA ASP A 541 -4.31 -16.49 -11.66
C ASP A 541 -3.28 -17.53 -11.18
N GLU A 542 -2.04 -17.39 -11.64
CA GLU A 542 -0.94 -18.29 -11.29
C GLU A 542 0.03 -17.60 -10.32
N PRO A 543 0.30 -18.17 -9.14
CA PRO A 543 1.26 -17.58 -8.23
C PRO A 543 2.69 -17.74 -8.76
N TYR A 544 3.64 -16.97 -8.20
CA TYR A 544 5.05 -17.05 -8.62
C TYR A 544 5.63 -18.48 -8.55
N SER A 545 5.16 -19.32 -7.63
CA SER A 545 5.55 -20.71 -7.50
C SER A 545 5.10 -21.62 -8.65
N ALA A 546 4.02 -21.27 -9.34
CA ALA A 546 3.53 -22.01 -10.51
C ALA A 546 4.23 -21.56 -11.81
N VAL A 547 4.83 -20.37 -11.83
CA VAL A 547 5.52 -19.81 -13.00
C VAL A 547 6.91 -20.43 -13.15
N THR A 548 7.07 -21.27 -14.19
CA THR A 548 8.32 -21.98 -14.48
C THR A 548 9.48 -21.01 -14.74
N GLY A 549 10.56 -21.10 -13.96
CA GLY A 549 11.73 -20.24 -14.09
C GLY A 549 11.62 -18.88 -13.39
N SER A 550 10.56 -18.65 -12.62
CA SER A 550 10.43 -17.45 -11.77
C SER A 550 11.54 -17.39 -10.72
N PRO A 551 12.20 -16.23 -10.51
CA PRO A 551 13.14 -16.04 -9.41
C PRO A 551 12.46 -16.02 -8.03
N LEU A 552 11.13 -15.94 -7.99
CA LEU A 552 10.28 -15.90 -6.79
C LEU A 552 9.48 -17.20 -6.60
N SER A 553 9.97 -18.32 -7.12
CA SER A 553 9.26 -19.60 -7.16
C SER A 553 8.89 -20.21 -5.79
N PHE A 554 9.30 -19.60 -4.68
CA PHE A 554 8.93 -20.00 -3.32
C PHE A 554 7.67 -19.28 -2.79
N ILE A 555 7.18 -18.25 -3.50
CA ILE A 555 5.97 -17.50 -3.13
C ILE A 555 4.76 -18.13 -3.82
N ASN A 556 3.84 -18.69 -3.04
CA ASN A 556 2.63 -19.36 -3.54
C ASN A 556 1.33 -18.58 -3.27
N ASP A 557 1.42 -17.42 -2.64
CA ASP A 557 0.29 -16.61 -2.19
C ASP A 557 0.24 -15.22 -2.84
N ASP A 558 1.07 -15.00 -3.86
CA ASP A 558 1.15 -13.75 -4.65
C ASP A 558 1.52 -14.04 -6.12
N SER A 559 1.27 -13.07 -7.00
CA SER A 559 1.47 -13.21 -8.44
C SER A 559 1.93 -11.91 -9.11
N SER A 560 2.32 -11.99 -10.38
CA SER A 560 2.64 -10.82 -11.21
C SER A 560 1.44 -10.32 -12.03
N LEU A 561 0.20 -10.52 -11.55
CA LEU A 561 -1.01 -10.22 -12.32
C LEU A 561 -1.16 -8.73 -12.63
N LEU A 562 -0.94 -7.89 -11.62
CA LEU A 562 -1.14 -6.45 -11.72
C LEU A 562 0.18 -5.67 -11.65
N TYR A 563 1.26 -6.31 -11.19
CA TYR A 563 2.56 -5.70 -10.96
C TYR A 563 3.70 -6.63 -11.42
N PRO A 564 4.77 -6.13 -12.08
CA PRO A 564 5.06 -4.72 -12.36
C PRO A 564 4.25 -4.13 -13.52
N ASP A 565 3.77 -4.97 -14.43
CA ASP A 565 2.90 -4.59 -15.54
C ASP A 565 1.58 -5.34 -15.40
N THR A 566 0.47 -4.64 -15.60
CA THR A 566 -0.85 -5.28 -15.59
C THR A 566 -0.94 -6.29 -16.73
N ASN A 567 -1.43 -7.49 -16.42
CA ASN A 567 -1.57 -8.58 -17.37
C ASN A 567 -2.30 -8.09 -18.63
N PRO A 568 -1.75 -8.31 -19.84
CA PRO A 568 -2.29 -7.77 -21.08
C PRO A 568 -3.71 -8.26 -21.41
N LYS A 569 -4.18 -9.34 -20.77
CA LYS A 569 -5.57 -9.81 -20.88
C LYS A 569 -6.57 -8.91 -20.15
N LEU A 570 -6.11 -8.08 -19.20
CA LEU A 570 -6.97 -7.23 -18.40
C LEU A 570 -7.15 -5.84 -19.04
N PRO A 571 -8.38 -5.31 -19.03
CA PRO A 571 -8.61 -3.91 -19.37
C PRO A 571 -7.87 -2.99 -18.39
N GLN A 572 -7.24 -1.94 -18.92
CA GLN A 572 -6.59 -0.94 -18.09
C GLN A 572 -7.64 -0.05 -17.40
N PRO A 573 -7.47 0.30 -16.12
CA PRO A 573 -8.33 1.27 -15.47
C PRO A 573 -8.21 2.64 -16.16
N THR A 574 -9.29 3.42 -16.12
CA THR A 574 -9.23 4.83 -16.54
C THR A 574 -8.36 5.60 -15.56
N SER A 575 -7.53 6.53 -16.07
CA SER A 575 -6.65 7.32 -15.23
C SER A 575 -7.45 8.14 -14.22
N GLU A 576 -6.94 8.29 -13.00
CA GLU A 576 -7.63 9.08 -11.97
C GLU A 576 -7.93 10.51 -12.44
N MET A 577 -7.00 11.11 -13.19
CA MET A 577 -7.15 12.46 -13.70
C MET A 577 -8.32 12.58 -14.68
N ASP A 578 -8.49 11.61 -15.58
CA ASP A 578 -9.62 11.60 -16.50
C ASP A 578 -10.94 11.44 -15.75
N ILE A 579 -10.98 10.58 -14.73
CA ILE A 579 -12.18 10.36 -13.91
C ILE A 579 -12.54 11.67 -13.19
N VAL A 580 -11.59 12.33 -12.52
CA VAL A 580 -11.80 13.62 -11.84
C VAL A 580 -12.28 14.69 -12.83
N ASN A 581 -11.70 14.75 -14.03
CA ASN A 581 -12.12 15.70 -15.07
C ASN A 581 -13.56 15.44 -15.54
N TYR A 582 -13.94 14.18 -15.75
CA TYR A 582 -15.29 13.82 -16.17
C TYR A 582 -16.32 14.13 -15.08
N VAL A 583 -16.00 13.88 -13.81
CA VAL A 583 -16.89 14.17 -12.67
C VAL A 583 -17.06 15.68 -12.45
N LYS A 584 -15.97 16.47 -12.53
CA LYS A 584 -16.05 17.94 -12.42
C LYS A 584 -16.83 18.59 -13.57
N GLY A 585 -16.88 17.94 -14.74
CA GLY A 585 -17.63 18.39 -15.93
C GLY A 585 -18.99 17.72 -16.12
N SER A 586 -19.57 17.13 -15.06
CA SER A 586 -20.70 16.17 -15.09
C SER A 586 -21.94 16.61 -15.88
N GLY A 587 -22.19 17.91 -16.06
CA GLY A 587 -23.26 18.42 -16.94
C GLY A 587 -23.10 18.08 -18.42
N SER A 588 -21.89 17.75 -18.89
CA SER A 588 -21.57 17.44 -20.30
C SER A 588 -21.02 16.02 -20.53
N PHE A 589 -20.57 15.34 -19.47
CA PHE A 589 -19.89 14.04 -19.55
C PHE A 589 -20.55 12.92 -18.75
N GLY A 590 -21.74 13.13 -18.19
CA GLY A 590 -22.44 12.13 -17.35
C GLY A 590 -22.67 10.77 -18.02
N ASP A 591 -22.82 10.74 -19.36
CA ASP A 591 -23.00 9.49 -20.12
C ASP A 591 -21.68 8.85 -20.58
N ARG A 592 -20.51 9.42 -20.27
CA ARG A 592 -19.22 8.75 -20.52
C ARG A 592 -19.04 7.56 -19.58
N PHE A 593 -18.26 6.58 -20.04
CA PHE A 593 -17.86 5.43 -19.24
C PHE A 593 -16.43 5.57 -18.73
N VAL A 594 -16.18 5.03 -17.53
CA VAL A 594 -14.84 4.83 -16.95
C VAL A 594 -14.66 3.36 -16.59
N THR A 595 -13.40 2.90 -16.60
CA THR A 595 -13.01 1.55 -16.20
C THR A 595 -12.38 1.60 -14.81
N LEU A 596 -12.87 0.77 -13.89
CA LEU A 596 -12.44 0.72 -12.50
C LEU A 596 -12.22 -0.73 -12.03
N MET A 597 -11.43 -0.91 -10.97
CA MET A 597 -11.05 -2.20 -10.42
C MET A 597 -11.51 -2.35 -8.97
N ARG A 598 -11.71 -3.58 -8.50
CA ARG A 598 -12.05 -3.88 -7.10
C ARG A 598 -11.53 -5.26 -6.70
N GLY A 599 -11.01 -5.35 -5.47
CA GLY A 599 -10.89 -6.63 -4.76
C GLY A 599 -12.23 -7.01 -4.12
N ALA A 600 -12.71 -8.21 -4.39
CA ALA A 600 -14.02 -8.71 -3.97
C ALA A 600 -13.94 -10.16 -3.47
N THR A 601 -14.89 -10.57 -2.63
CA THR A 601 -15.05 -12.00 -2.29
C THR A 601 -15.54 -12.79 -3.52
N GLU A 602 -15.50 -14.12 -3.46
CA GLU A 602 -16.03 -14.98 -4.53
C GLU A 602 -17.50 -14.66 -4.84
N GLU A 603 -18.31 -14.54 -3.79
CA GLU A 603 -19.74 -14.28 -3.95
C GLU A 603 -20.05 -12.85 -4.39
N GLU A 604 -19.32 -11.85 -3.89
CA GLU A 604 -19.43 -10.48 -4.39
C GLU A 604 -19.09 -10.43 -5.89
N ALA A 605 -17.98 -11.04 -6.31
CA ALA A 605 -17.57 -11.09 -7.71
C ALA A 605 -18.61 -11.82 -8.57
N TRP A 606 -19.20 -12.92 -8.08
CA TRP A 606 -20.22 -13.67 -8.79
C TRP A 606 -21.53 -12.87 -8.91
N ASN A 607 -21.97 -12.19 -7.85
CA ASN A 607 -23.18 -11.37 -7.87
C ASN A 607 -23.02 -10.17 -8.82
N ILE A 608 -21.87 -9.48 -8.80
CA ILE A 608 -21.56 -8.38 -9.74
C ILE A 608 -21.57 -8.90 -11.18
N ALA A 609 -20.94 -10.05 -11.44
CA ALA A 609 -20.89 -10.66 -12.77
C ALA A 609 -22.25 -11.17 -13.26
N SER A 610 -23.11 -11.66 -12.37
CA SER A 610 -24.41 -12.25 -12.71
C SER A 610 -25.49 -11.18 -12.90
N TYR A 611 -25.51 -10.15 -12.05
CA TYR A 611 -26.56 -9.14 -12.05
C TYR A 611 -26.18 -7.86 -12.79
N HIS A 612 -24.91 -7.70 -13.18
CA HIS A 612 -24.41 -6.53 -13.90
C HIS A 612 -24.69 -5.20 -13.17
N THR A 613 -24.61 -5.22 -11.84
CA THR A 613 -24.74 -4.06 -10.96
C THR A 613 -23.49 -3.89 -10.10
N ALA A 614 -23.17 -2.64 -9.72
CA ALA A 614 -21.88 -2.31 -9.08
C ALA A 614 -21.68 -3.01 -7.73
N GLY A 615 -22.76 -3.24 -6.98
CA GLY A 615 -22.74 -3.97 -5.70
C GLY A 615 -23.22 -5.42 -5.81
N GLY A 616 -23.62 -5.89 -7.00
CA GLY A 616 -24.29 -7.18 -7.15
C GLY A 616 -25.70 -7.20 -6.52
N SER A 617 -26.39 -6.06 -6.54
CA SER A 617 -27.78 -5.92 -6.11
C SER A 617 -28.75 -6.42 -7.19
N THR A 618 -29.86 -7.04 -6.76
CA THR A 618 -30.97 -7.46 -7.63
C THR A 618 -32.10 -6.43 -7.68
N GLU A 619 -32.00 -5.36 -6.91
CA GLU A 619 -33.01 -4.31 -6.85
C GLU A 619 -32.87 -3.34 -8.04
N GLU A 620 -33.98 -2.74 -8.46
CA GLU A 620 -33.95 -1.70 -9.49
C GLU A 620 -33.38 -0.39 -8.91
N LEU A 621 -32.51 0.27 -9.66
CA LEU A 621 -32.00 1.59 -9.28
C LEU A 621 -33.16 2.61 -9.28
N HIS A 622 -33.58 3.02 -8.08
CA HIS A 622 -34.58 4.08 -7.89
C HIS A 622 -34.06 5.45 -8.39
N GLU A 623 -34.95 6.44 -8.55
CA GLU A 623 -34.55 7.81 -8.92
C GLU A 623 -33.55 8.36 -7.91
N ILE A 624 -32.27 8.38 -8.28
CA ILE A 624 -31.19 8.96 -7.49
C ILE A 624 -31.02 10.44 -7.83
N LEU A 625 -30.80 11.26 -6.81
CA LEU A 625 -30.40 12.65 -7.02
C LEU A 625 -28.92 12.69 -7.41
N LEU A 626 -28.63 12.65 -8.72
CA LEU A 626 -27.28 12.65 -9.26
C LEU A 626 -26.45 13.83 -8.72
N GLY A 627 -25.26 13.56 -8.19
CA GLY A 627 -24.35 14.57 -7.64
C GLY A 627 -24.65 15.04 -6.21
N GLN A 628 -25.69 14.51 -5.56
CA GLN A 628 -25.89 14.63 -4.11
C GLN A 628 -25.12 13.51 -3.40
N GLY A 629 -24.68 13.75 -2.16
CA GLY A 629 -23.90 12.81 -1.33
C GLY A 629 -24.72 11.61 -0.82
N PRO A 630 -24.49 11.12 0.41
CA PRO A 630 -25.29 10.03 0.97
C PRO A 630 -26.79 10.27 0.85
N GLN A 631 -27.53 9.25 0.41
CA GLN A 631 -28.99 9.26 0.31
C GLN A 631 -29.59 8.13 1.15
N SER A 632 -30.79 8.37 1.67
CA SER A 632 -31.46 7.40 2.53
C SER A 632 -31.82 6.15 1.73
N SER A 633 -31.53 4.99 2.30
CA SER A 633 -31.75 3.66 1.70
C SER A 633 -30.99 3.45 0.38
N LEU A 634 -29.87 4.16 0.19
CA LEU A 634 -28.96 3.96 -0.94
C LEU A 634 -27.61 3.42 -0.43
N GLY A 635 -27.29 2.18 -0.81
CA GLY A 635 -26.02 1.53 -0.55
C GLY A 635 -24.97 1.91 -1.60
N PHE A 636 -23.70 1.99 -1.20
CA PHE A 636 -22.59 2.27 -2.10
C PHE A 636 -21.49 1.22 -1.98
N THR A 637 -20.90 0.90 -3.12
CA THR A 637 -19.71 0.07 -3.25
C THR A 637 -18.54 0.94 -3.72
N GLU A 638 -17.38 0.77 -3.08
CA GLU A 638 -16.13 1.42 -3.50
C GLU A 638 -15.36 0.59 -4.54
N TYR A 639 -14.90 1.26 -5.59
CA TYR A 639 -13.95 0.77 -6.59
C TYR A 639 -12.70 1.67 -6.62
N THR A 640 -11.64 1.26 -7.31
CA THR A 640 -10.38 2.01 -7.41
C THR A 640 -9.84 2.10 -8.84
N SER A 641 -9.21 3.21 -9.17
CA SER A 641 -8.38 3.38 -10.37
C SER A 641 -6.90 2.99 -10.12
N ASN A 642 -6.52 2.77 -8.86
CA ASN A 642 -5.14 2.47 -8.47
C ASN A 642 -4.84 0.97 -8.53
N VAL A 643 -3.91 0.60 -9.40
CA VAL A 643 -3.49 -0.80 -9.63
C VAL A 643 -2.91 -1.45 -8.37
N ASN A 644 -2.13 -0.73 -7.56
CA ASN A 644 -1.53 -1.28 -6.34
C ASN A 644 -2.60 -1.56 -5.27
N SER A 645 -3.60 -0.68 -5.14
CA SER A 645 -4.75 -0.90 -4.25
C SER A 645 -5.57 -2.11 -4.71
N ALA A 646 -5.82 -2.24 -6.01
CA ALA A 646 -6.50 -3.40 -6.59
C ALA A 646 -5.71 -4.70 -6.38
N ASP A 647 -4.39 -4.66 -6.50
CA ASP A 647 -3.50 -5.81 -6.29
C ASP A 647 -3.55 -6.30 -4.84
N ALA A 648 -3.33 -5.42 -3.87
CA ALA A 648 -3.39 -5.77 -2.45
C ALA A 648 -4.79 -6.25 -2.01
N ALA A 649 -5.85 -5.60 -2.51
CA ALA A 649 -7.23 -5.95 -2.15
C ALA A 649 -7.67 -7.30 -2.75
N SER A 650 -7.25 -7.62 -3.97
CA SER A 650 -7.64 -8.85 -4.67
C SER A 650 -6.75 -10.06 -4.37
N ARG A 651 -5.54 -9.89 -3.80
CA ARG A 651 -4.67 -11.00 -3.39
C ARG A 651 -5.40 -11.97 -2.46
N ARG A 652 -5.37 -13.27 -2.81
CA ARG A 652 -6.12 -14.37 -2.16
C ARG A 652 -7.64 -14.29 -2.24
N HIS A 653 -8.17 -13.42 -3.10
CA HIS A 653 -9.59 -13.17 -3.32
C HIS A 653 -9.86 -13.11 -4.83
N PHE A 654 -10.84 -12.31 -5.27
CA PHE A 654 -11.12 -12.04 -6.66
C PHE A 654 -10.78 -10.61 -7.04
N LEU A 655 -10.29 -10.42 -8.26
CA LEU A 655 -10.23 -9.12 -8.92
C LEU A 655 -11.44 -8.98 -9.83
N VAL A 656 -12.16 -7.86 -9.74
CA VAL A 656 -13.25 -7.50 -10.64
C VAL A 656 -12.88 -6.19 -11.35
N VAL A 657 -13.03 -6.17 -12.67
CA VAL A 657 -12.84 -4.98 -13.50
C VAL A 657 -14.17 -4.65 -14.18
N ILE A 658 -14.66 -3.45 -13.94
CA ILE A 658 -15.96 -2.99 -14.45
C ILE A 658 -15.80 -1.74 -15.30
N LYS A 659 -16.81 -1.49 -16.13
CA LYS A 659 -17.02 -0.24 -16.83
C LYS A 659 -18.37 0.34 -16.42
N VAL A 660 -18.36 1.62 -16.04
CA VAL A 660 -19.51 2.29 -15.41
C VAL A 660 -19.65 3.71 -15.92
N HIS A 661 -20.89 4.22 -15.97
CA HIS A 661 -21.13 5.61 -16.34
C HIS A 661 -20.67 6.58 -15.24
N VAL A 662 -20.07 7.70 -15.66
CA VAL A 662 -19.58 8.77 -14.77
C VAL A 662 -20.70 9.36 -13.91
N LYS A 663 -21.95 9.40 -14.38
CA LYS A 663 -23.07 9.89 -13.56
C LYS A 663 -23.29 9.11 -12.25
N TYR A 664 -22.84 7.85 -12.17
CA TYR A 664 -23.01 7.02 -10.98
C TYR A 664 -21.85 7.07 -9.99
N ILE A 665 -20.71 7.67 -10.36
CA ILE A 665 -19.51 7.65 -9.52
C ILE A 665 -19.38 8.93 -8.71
N ASN A 666 -18.95 8.83 -7.46
CA ASN A 666 -18.58 9.97 -6.63
C ASN A 666 -17.34 9.65 -5.77
N ASN A 667 -16.60 10.67 -5.35
CA ASN A 667 -15.43 10.52 -4.47
C ASN A 667 -15.59 11.30 -3.16
N ASN A 668 -16.80 11.71 -2.81
CA ASN A 668 -17.01 12.60 -1.68
C ASN A 668 -16.88 11.89 -0.32
N ASN A 669 -17.12 10.56 -0.28
CA ASN A 669 -17.16 9.74 0.93
C ASN A 669 -16.31 8.46 0.83
N VAL A 670 -15.26 8.47 0.02
CA VAL A 670 -14.39 7.29 -0.20
C VAL A 670 -13.19 7.31 0.72
N SER A 671 -12.82 6.14 1.27
CA SER A 671 -11.80 6.03 2.33
C SER A 671 -10.36 6.32 1.88
N TYR A 672 -10.12 6.48 0.56
CA TYR A 672 -8.79 6.53 -0.03
C TYR A 672 -8.74 7.41 -1.29
N VAL A 673 -7.56 8.00 -1.55
CA VAL A 673 -7.26 8.63 -2.85
C VAL A 673 -7.34 7.56 -3.95
N ASN A 674 -7.85 7.92 -5.13
CA ASN A 674 -8.08 7.01 -6.26
C ASN A 674 -9.19 5.96 -6.05
N HIS A 675 -10.10 6.19 -5.10
CA HIS A 675 -11.29 5.36 -4.92
C HIS A 675 -12.55 6.15 -5.28
N TRP A 676 -13.58 5.41 -5.71
CA TRP A 676 -14.83 5.95 -6.22
C TRP A 676 -16.00 5.11 -5.70
N ALA A 677 -16.95 5.75 -5.03
CA ALA A 677 -18.19 5.15 -4.56
C ALA A 677 -19.22 5.12 -5.68
N ILE A 678 -19.91 3.99 -5.82
CA ILE A 678 -20.92 3.73 -6.84
C ILE A 678 -22.15 3.11 -6.16
N PRO A 679 -23.38 3.57 -6.41
CA PRO A 679 -24.58 2.94 -5.87
C PRO A 679 -24.61 1.44 -6.18
N ASP A 680 -25.04 0.61 -5.23
CA ASP A 680 -25.00 -0.85 -5.38
C ASP A 680 -25.86 -1.36 -6.55
N GLU A 681 -26.99 -0.69 -6.81
CA GLU A 681 -27.93 -0.96 -7.91
C GLU A 681 -27.49 -0.35 -9.25
N ALA A 682 -26.42 0.45 -9.27
CA ALA A 682 -26.00 1.13 -10.49
C ALA A 682 -25.55 0.11 -11.55
N PRO A 683 -26.00 0.23 -12.81
CA PRO A 683 -25.65 -0.72 -13.85
C PRO A 683 -24.18 -0.60 -14.25
N VAL A 684 -23.53 -1.75 -14.42
CA VAL A 684 -22.12 -1.86 -14.82
C VAL A 684 -21.93 -2.91 -15.90
N GLU A 685 -20.98 -2.67 -16.79
CA GLU A 685 -20.50 -3.67 -17.74
C GLU A 685 -19.28 -4.37 -17.12
N VAL A 686 -19.40 -5.67 -16.83
CA VAL A 686 -18.30 -6.44 -16.24
C VAL A 686 -17.33 -6.86 -17.33
N LEU A 687 -16.10 -6.35 -17.25
CA LEU A 687 -15.09 -6.57 -18.28
C LEU A 687 -14.19 -7.78 -17.99
N ALA A 688 -13.79 -7.93 -16.72
CA ALA A 688 -12.93 -9.03 -16.31
C ALA A 688 -13.20 -9.48 -14.87
N VAL A 689 -13.04 -10.78 -14.63
CA VAL A 689 -13.02 -11.39 -13.30
C VAL A 689 -11.83 -12.34 -13.23
N VAL A 690 -11.00 -12.21 -12.19
CA VAL A 690 -9.82 -13.07 -11.99
C VAL A 690 -9.87 -13.74 -10.63
N ASP A 691 -9.80 -15.07 -10.60
CA ASP A 691 -9.68 -15.86 -9.36
C ASP A 691 -8.21 -15.86 -8.91
N ARG A 692 -7.91 -15.15 -7.81
CA ARG A 692 -6.56 -15.05 -7.22
C ARG A 692 -6.47 -15.78 -5.87
N ARG A 693 -7.30 -16.80 -5.63
CA ARG A 693 -7.27 -17.57 -4.38
C ARG A 693 -6.04 -18.46 -4.22
N PHE A 694 -5.34 -18.74 -5.33
CA PHE A 694 -4.14 -19.59 -5.39
C PHE A 694 -4.33 -20.97 -4.75
N ASN A 695 -5.44 -21.65 -5.07
CA ASN A 695 -5.74 -23.01 -4.62
C ASN A 695 -4.85 -24.06 -5.33
N PHE A 696 -3.54 -23.95 -5.16
CA PHE A 696 -2.54 -24.90 -5.63
C PHE A 696 -2.01 -25.74 -4.46
N PRO A 697 -1.59 -27.01 -4.68
CA PRO A 697 -0.93 -27.79 -3.64
C PRO A 697 0.29 -27.04 -3.10
N GLU A 698 0.54 -27.11 -1.79
CA GLU A 698 1.77 -26.52 -1.23
C GLU A 698 2.99 -27.10 -1.96
N PRO A 699 3.93 -26.26 -2.44
CA PRO A 699 5.17 -26.76 -2.99
C PRO A 699 5.88 -27.58 -1.92
N SER A 700 6.27 -28.81 -2.25
CA SER A 700 7.08 -29.66 -1.38
C SER A 700 8.29 -28.85 -0.91
N THR A 701 8.36 -28.60 0.39
CA THR A 701 9.44 -27.99 1.20
C THR A 701 10.56 -27.26 0.44
N PRO A 702 10.88 -25.98 0.76
CA PRO A 702 12.01 -25.29 0.16
C PRO A 702 13.28 -26.16 0.23
N PRO A 703 14.03 -26.34 -0.86
CA PRO A 703 15.22 -27.18 -0.83
C PRO A 703 16.20 -26.60 0.20
N ASP A 704 16.64 -27.46 1.13
CA ASP A 704 17.71 -27.18 2.08
C ASP A 704 18.95 -26.73 1.29
N ILE A 705 19.27 -25.44 1.37
CA ILE A 705 20.41 -24.85 0.67
C ILE A 705 21.66 -25.10 1.52
N SER A 706 22.08 -26.37 1.57
CA SER A 706 23.37 -26.75 2.13
C SER A 706 24.40 -27.07 1.04
N THR A 707 25.45 -26.26 1.05
CA THR A 707 26.87 -26.55 0.72
C THR A 707 27.29 -26.99 -0.69
N ILE A 708 26.42 -27.51 -1.57
CA ILE A 708 26.89 -28.15 -2.84
C ILE A 708 26.87 -27.23 -4.08
N ARG A 709 26.29 -26.02 -4.02
CA ARG A 709 26.25 -25.11 -5.18
C ARG A 709 27.48 -24.21 -5.38
N LYS A 710 28.48 -24.23 -4.49
CA LYS A 710 29.69 -23.40 -4.63
C LYS A 710 30.73 -23.94 -5.62
N LEU A 711 30.60 -25.19 -6.09
CA LEU A 711 31.64 -25.86 -6.89
C LEU A 711 31.26 -26.17 -8.35
N LEU A 712 30.00 -25.99 -8.76
CA LEU A 712 29.53 -26.45 -10.08
C LEU A 712 29.15 -25.34 -11.08
N SER A 713 29.31 -24.07 -10.75
CA SER A 713 28.92 -22.95 -11.64
C SER A 713 29.99 -22.49 -12.65
N LEU A 714 31.08 -23.23 -12.85
CA LEU A 714 32.21 -22.76 -13.66
C LEU A 714 32.24 -23.15 -15.14
N ARG A 715 31.25 -23.86 -15.69
CA ARG A 715 31.24 -24.18 -17.14
C ARG A 715 29.81 -24.24 -17.68
N TYR A 716 29.37 -23.15 -18.32
CA TYR A 716 28.50 -23.07 -19.51
C TYR A 716 28.02 -21.61 -19.63
N PHE A 717 28.71 -20.81 -20.45
CA PHE A 717 28.31 -19.43 -20.75
C PHE A 717 27.13 -19.43 -21.75
N LYS A 718 25.91 -19.32 -21.23
CA LYS A 718 24.85 -18.51 -21.89
C LYS A 718 24.97 -17.12 -21.28
N GLU A 719 25.10 -16.08 -22.11
CA GLU A 719 25.14 -14.68 -21.64
C GLU A 719 23.92 -14.39 -20.76
N SER A 720 24.17 -14.29 -19.46
CA SER A 720 23.19 -13.84 -18.49
C SER A 720 23.04 -12.33 -18.60
N ILE A 721 21.81 -11.82 -18.69
CA ILE A 721 21.49 -10.39 -18.62
C ILE A 721 22.16 -9.77 -17.38
N GLU A 722 22.16 -10.49 -16.27
CA GLU A 722 22.83 -10.09 -15.02
C GLU A 722 24.33 -9.84 -15.22
N SER A 723 25.03 -10.73 -15.92
CA SER A 723 26.47 -10.59 -16.18
C SER A 723 26.79 -9.38 -17.06
N THR A 724 25.94 -9.11 -18.06
CA THR A 724 26.11 -7.99 -18.99
C THR A 724 25.77 -6.66 -18.30
N SER A 725 24.69 -6.61 -17.53
CA SER A 725 24.32 -5.43 -16.74
C SER A 725 25.36 -5.09 -15.68
N LYS A 726 25.90 -6.09 -14.98
CA LYS A 726 27.01 -5.90 -14.02
C LYS A 726 28.28 -5.39 -14.70
N SER A 727 28.57 -5.86 -15.92
CA SER A 727 29.69 -5.33 -16.72
C SER A 727 29.47 -3.88 -17.16
N ASN A 728 28.24 -3.52 -17.58
CA ASN A 728 27.90 -2.14 -17.93
C ASN A 728 28.08 -1.21 -16.71
N PHE A 729 27.53 -1.60 -15.55
CA PHE A 729 27.70 -0.86 -14.30
C PHE A 729 29.19 -0.67 -13.94
N GLN A 730 30.00 -1.73 -13.97
CA GLN A 730 31.44 -1.62 -13.67
C GLN A 730 32.19 -0.66 -14.59
N LYS A 731 31.82 -0.59 -15.88
CA LYS A 731 32.39 0.39 -16.82
C LYS A 731 31.95 1.81 -16.47
N LEU A 732 30.66 1.98 -16.18
CA LEU A 732 30.10 3.27 -15.78
C LEU A 732 30.77 3.81 -14.51
N SER A 733 30.88 2.98 -13.46
CA SER A 733 31.48 3.36 -12.17
C SER A 733 32.98 3.69 -12.24
N ARG A 734 33.65 3.43 -13.36
CA ARG A 734 35.03 3.89 -13.65
C ARG A 734 35.06 5.21 -14.43
N GLY A 735 33.93 5.90 -14.57
CA GLY A 735 33.80 7.13 -15.36
C GLY A 735 33.87 6.92 -16.88
N ASN A 736 33.64 5.70 -17.37
CA ASN A 736 33.68 5.41 -18.81
C ASN A 736 32.34 5.70 -19.49
N ILE A 737 32.25 6.88 -20.11
CA ILE A 737 31.06 7.34 -20.87
C ILE A 737 30.74 6.48 -22.11
N ASP A 738 31.72 5.75 -22.66
CA ASP A 738 31.52 4.90 -23.84
C ASP A 738 30.55 3.74 -23.59
N VAL A 739 30.22 3.44 -22.32
CA VAL A 739 29.17 2.50 -21.96
C VAL A 739 27.78 2.92 -22.50
N LEU A 740 27.57 4.19 -22.81
CA LEU A 740 26.32 4.71 -23.39
C LEU A 740 26.37 4.87 -24.91
N LYS A 741 27.58 4.93 -25.49
CA LYS A 741 27.82 5.30 -26.89
C LYS A 741 27.22 4.28 -27.87
N GLY A 742 26.46 4.78 -28.84
CA GLY A 742 25.86 3.97 -29.92
C GLY A 742 24.80 2.96 -29.46
N ARG A 743 24.27 3.09 -28.24
CA ARG A 743 23.29 2.14 -27.65
C ARG A 743 21.85 2.68 -27.61
N GLY A 744 21.61 3.81 -28.28
CA GLY A 744 20.33 4.49 -28.29
C GLY A 744 20.05 5.23 -26.99
N SER A 745 18.86 5.81 -26.88
CA SER A 745 18.47 6.60 -25.71
C SER A 745 18.23 5.72 -24.49
N ILE A 746 18.79 6.11 -23.34
CA ILE A 746 18.47 5.53 -22.03
C ILE A 746 17.46 6.45 -21.35
N SER A 747 16.19 6.05 -21.27
CA SER A 747 15.12 6.91 -20.76
C SER A 747 13.90 6.09 -20.36
N SER A 748 13.34 6.37 -19.18
CA SER A 748 12.06 5.82 -18.73
C SER A 748 11.19 6.90 -18.09
N THR A 749 9.88 6.81 -18.27
CA THR A 749 8.88 7.61 -17.56
C THR A 749 8.55 7.04 -16.18
N ARG A 750 9.02 5.84 -15.83
CA ARG A 750 8.82 5.26 -14.49
C ARG A 750 9.50 6.14 -13.43
N GLN A 751 8.88 6.28 -12.26
CA GLN A 751 9.49 7.01 -11.14
C GLN A 751 10.04 6.05 -10.08
N ARG A 752 11.31 6.23 -9.72
CA ARG A 752 11.89 5.77 -8.47
C ARG A 752 12.65 6.91 -7.82
N ALA A 753 12.52 7.02 -6.50
CA ALA A 753 13.37 7.89 -5.71
C ALA A 753 14.83 7.47 -5.90
N ILE A 754 15.72 8.45 -6.02
CA ILE A 754 17.16 8.24 -6.17
C ILE A 754 17.93 8.94 -5.05
N TYR A 755 19.17 8.52 -4.81
CA TYR A 755 19.96 9.04 -3.70
C TYR A 755 20.46 10.49 -3.87
N PRO A 756 20.85 11.01 -5.06
CA PRO A 756 21.43 12.34 -5.17
C PRO A 756 20.35 13.41 -5.01
N TYR A 757 20.62 14.44 -4.22
CA TYR A 757 19.78 15.62 -4.17
C TYR A 757 20.03 16.52 -5.38
N PHE A 758 18.99 17.16 -5.87
CA PHE A 758 19.11 18.26 -6.82
C PHE A 758 17.90 19.18 -6.70
N GLU A 759 18.12 20.47 -6.90
CA GLU A 759 17.01 21.42 -7.09
C GLU A 759 16.50 21.28 -8.52
N ALA A 760 15.18 21.38 -8.71
CA ALA A 760 14.57 21.39 -10.03
C ALA A 760 13.73 22.64 -10.24
N ALA A 761 13.72 23.18 -11.46
CA ALA A 761 12.93 24.34 -11.82
C ALA A 761 12.18 24.13 -13.14
N ASN A 762 10.98 24.69 -13.23
CA ASN A 762 10.14 24.70 -14.43
C ASN A 762 9.72 26.13 -14.77
N ALA A 763 9.76 26.46 -16.05
CA ALA A 763 9.16 27.66 -16.62
C ALA A 763 8.40 27.30 -17.89
N ASP A 764 7.07 27.47 -17.89
CA ASP A 764 6.18 27.13 -18.99
C ASP A 764 5.26 28.29 -19.36
N GLU A 765 5.06 28.52 -20.66
CA GLU A 765 4.20 29.60 -21.17
C GLU A 765 2.72 29.36 -20.85
N GLN A 766 2.29 28.13 -20.58
CA GLN A 766 0.94 27.85 -20.09
C GLN A 766 0.67 28.44 -18.69
N GLN A 767 1.72 28.82 -17.97
CA GLN A 767 1.64 29.47 -16.65
C GLN A 767 2.53 30.73 -16.63
N PRO A 768 2.19 31.79 -17.40
CA PRO A 768 3.12 32.87 -17.75
C PRO A 768 3.56 33.76 -16.58
N LEU A 769 2.90 33.69 -15.42
CA LEU A 769 3.22 34.45 -14.20
C LEU A 769 3.75 33.57 -13.04
N PHE A 770 3.96 32.28 -13.29
CA PHE A 770 4.34 31.33 -12.24
C PHE A 770 5.65 30.62 -12.60
N PHE A 771 6.63 30.73 -11.70
CA PHE A 771 7.89 30.00 -11.77
C PHE A 771 7.90 28.94 -10.68
N TYR A 772 8.13 27.69 -11.06
CA TYR A 772 8.12 26.59 -10.12
C TYR A 772 9.55 26.17 -9.79
N ILE A 773 9.87 26.11 -8.50
CA ILE A 773 11.10 25.50 -8.00
C ILE A 773 10.71 24.40 -7.03
N LYS A 774 11.14 23.18 -7.34
CA LYS A 774 11.07 22.06 -6.42
C LYS A 774 12.41 21.91 -5.72
N LYS A 775 12.36 22.03 -4.40
CA LYS A 775 13.49 21.75 -3.51
C LYS A 775 13.36 20.42 -2.78
N ASP A 776 12.23 19.73 -2.93
CA ASP A 776 12.06 18.38 -2.39
C ASP A 776 12.57 17.33 -3.38
N ARG A 777 12.98 16.17 -2.86
CA ARG A 777 13.39 15.04 -3.70
C ARG A 777 12.22 14.54 -4.54
N PHE A 778 12.53 14.01 -5.72
CA PHE A 778 11.59 13.18 -6.46
C PHE A 778 11.44 11.85 -5.72
N ASP A 779 10.20 11.46 -5.40
CA ASP A 779 9.88 10.34 -4.52
C ASP A 779 9.19 9.19 -5.28
N ASN A 780 8.62 8.21 -4.56
CA ASN A 780 7.89 7.09 -5.18
C ASN A 780 6.36 7.31 -5.22
N HIS A 781 5.85 8.41 -4.69
CA HIS A 781 4.42 8.62 -4.44
C HIS A 781 3.66 9.09 -5.68
N GLY A 782 4.32 9.80 -6.58
CA GLY A 782 3.70 10.25 -7.83
C GLY A 782 4.48 11.34 -8.53
N TYR A 783 4.07 11.66 -9.75
CA TYR A 783 4.72 12.68 -10.55
C TYR A 783 4.34 14.07 -10.08
N ASP A 784 5.31 14.97 -10.06
CA ASP A 784 5.07 16.37 -9.75
C ASP A 784 4.32 17.04 -10.91
N GLN A 785 3.18 17.68 -10.62
CA GLN A 785 2.30 18.25 -11.65
C GLN A 785 2.97 19.28 -12.57
N TYR A 786 3.99 20.00 -12.07
CA TYR A 786 4.71 21.01 -12.86
C TYR A 786 5.83 20.38 -13.70
N PHE A 787 6.22 19.15 -13.37
CA PHE A 787 7.14 18.34 -14.15
C PHE A 787 6.42 17.21 -14.89
N TYR A 788 5.18 17.49 -15.34
CA TYR A 788 4.34 16.54 -16.04
C TYR A 788 3.60 17.21 -17.20
N ASP A 789 3.61 16.56 -18.36
CA ASP A 789 2.88 17.01 -19.54
C ASP A 789 1.69 16.10 -19.78
N ASN A 790 0.51 16.57 -19.37
CA ASN A 790 -0.78 15.91 -19.58
C ASN A 790 -1.21 15.88 -21.05
N THR A 791 -0.49 16.56 -21.96
CA THR A 791 -0.86 16.70 -23.37
C THR A 791 -0.16 15.68 -24.28
N VAL A 792 0.73 14.84 -23.73
CA VAL A 792 1.49 13.83 -24.48
C VAL A 792 1.08 12.41 -24.07
N GLY A 793 0.60 11.63 -25.03
CA GLY A 793 0.09 10.27 -24.77
C GLY A 793 -1.31 10.28 -24.12
N LEU A 794 -1.81 9.11 -23.73
CA LEU A 794 -3.17 8.95 -23.18
C LEU A 794 -3.27 9.27 -21.68
N ASN A 795 -2.17 9.13 -20.93
CA ASN A 795 -2.13 9.35 -19.48
C ASN A 795 -1.21 10.52 -19.09
N GLY A 796 -0.74 11.30 -20.07
CA GLY A 796 0.38 12.23 -19.89
C GLY A 796 1.72 11.50 -19.70
N ILE A 797 2.82 12.27 -19.67
CA ILE A 797 4.15 11.75 -19.32
C ILE A 797 4.85 12.73 -18.38
N PRO A 798 5.67 12.24 -17.43
CA PRO A 798 6.55 13.15 -16.71
C PRO A 798 7.52 13.82 -17.67
N THR A 799 7.71 15.11 -17.52
CA THR A 799 8.75 15.88 -18.20
C THR A 799 10.02 15.96 -17.36
N LEU A 800 9.96 15.68 -16.06
CA LEU A 800 11.13 15.45 -15.21
C LEU A 800 10.80 14.35 -14.21
N ASN A 801 11.60 13.28 -14.19
CA ASN A 801 11.45 12.18 -13.24
C ASN A 801 12.80 11.53 -12.97
N THR A 802 12.87 10.77 -11.88
CA THR A 802 14.06 9.99 -11.51
C THR A 802 13.74 8.52 -11.51
N TYR A 803 14.73 7.67 -11.74
CA TYR A 803 14.60 6.23 -11.59
C TYR A 803 15.96 5.54 -11.40
N THR A 804 15.94 4.28 -11.01
CA THR A 804 17.13 3.46 -10.77
C THR A 804 17.47 2.60 -11.99
N GLY A 805 18.75 2.31 -12.18
CA GLY A 805 19.32 1.77 -13.42
C GLY A 805 18.99 0.31 -13.71
N GLU A 806 18.24 -0.40 -12.86
CA GLU A 806 17.64 -1.69 -13.17
C GLU A 806 16.43 -1.57 -14.10
N ILE A 807 15.79 -0.39 -14.13
CA ILE A 807 14.63 -0.11 -14.96
C ILE A 807 15.09 0.02 -16.43
N PRO A 808 14.58 -0.85 -17.34
CA PRO A 808 14.88 -0.73 -18.77
C PRO A 808 14.22 0.51 -19.36
N SER A 809 14.72 0.96 -20.51
CA SER A 809 14.11 2.09 -21.24
C SER A 809 12.72 1.73 -21.77
N ASP A 810 11.83 2.71 -21.83
CA ASP A 810 10.43 2.47 -22.19
C ASP A 810 10.31 1.83 -23.58
N SER A 811 9.35 0.92 -23.73
CA SER A 811 9.09 0.21 -24.99
C SER A 811 8.77 1.16 -26.15
N SER A 812 8.14 2.31 -25.85
CA SER A 812 7.82 3.41 -26.77
C SER A 812 9.01 4.30 -27.15
N SER A 813 10.15 4.17 -26.47
CA SER A 813 11.35 4.94 -26.79
C SER A 813 11.92 4.49 -28.14
N LEU A 814 11.76 5.36 -29.14
CA LEU A 814 12.33 5.21 -30.49
C LEU A 814 13.86 5.06 -30.36
N GLY A 815 14.50 4.10 -31.01
CA GLY A 815 15.98 4.02 -30.94
C GLY A 815 16.58 3.13 -29.86
N SER A 816 15.87 2.83 -28.77
CA SER A 816 16.46 2.19 -27.58
C SER A 816 16.39 0.66 -27.62
N THR A 817 17.15 -0.01 -28.51
CA THR A 817 17.12 -1.49 -28.60
C THR A 817 17.95 -2.16 -27.51
N TYR A 818 19.10 -1.60 -27.14
CA TYR A 818 20.02 -2.17 -26.15
C TYR A 818 19.49 -2.05 -24.73
N TRP A 819 19.01 -0.86 -24.34
CA TRP A 819 18.55 -0.57 -22.97
C TRP A 819 17.12 -1.06 -22.67
N LYS A 820 16.43 -1.65 -23.65
CA LYS A 820 15.20 -2.45 -23.43
C LYS A 820 15.50 -3.84 -22.87
N LYS A 821 16.72 -4.35 -23.10
CA LYS A 821 17.13 -5.71 -22.72
C LYS A 821 18.14 -5.73 -21.58
N TYR A 822 19.12 -4.83 -21.61
CA TYR A 822 20.20 -4.74 -20.63
C TYR A 822 20.05 -3.46 -19.80
N ASN A 823 20.67 -3.42 -18.63
CA ASN A 823 20.51 -2.30 -17.69
C ASN A 823 21.84 -1.96 -17.00
N LEU A 824 21.81 -1.05 -16.04
CA LEU A 824 22.96 -0.51 -15.31
C LEU A 824 22.91 -0.81 -13.81
N THR A 825 22.13 -1.82 -13.42
CA THR A 825 21.84 -2.22 -12.03
C THR A 825 21.17 -1.12 -11.19
N ASN A 826 20.58 -1.52 -10.07
CA ASN A 826 19.87 -0.62 -9.14
C ASN A 826 20.76 0.40 -8.44
N GLU A 827 22.07 0.21 -8.49
CA GLU A 827 23.08 1.14 -7.93
C GLU A 827 23.28 2.41 -8.79
N THR A 828 22.85 2.39 -10.05
CA THR A 828 22.91 3.57 -10.92
C THR A 828 21.66 4.43 -10.73
N SER A 829 21.83 5.73 -10.49
CA SER A 829 20.71 6.67 -10.45
C SER A 829 20.56 7.37 -11.79
N ILE A 830 19.33 7.48 -12.31
CA ILE A 830 19.05 8.13 -13.59
C ILE A 830 18.03 9.25 -13.38
N ILE A 831 18.37 10.45 -13.85
CA ILE A 831 17.51 11.63 -13.86
C ILE A 831 17.13 11.92 -15.30
N ARG A 832 15.85 11.81 -15.61
CA ARG A 832 15.31 12.17 -16.92
C ARG A 832 14.84 13.61 -16.89
N VAL A 833 15.42 14.45 -17.75
CA VAL A 833 15.05 15.86 -17.92
C VAL A 833 14.60 16.08 -19.36
N SER A 834 13.28 16.14 -19.57
CA SER A 834 12.62 16.46 -20.83
C SER A 834 12.24 17.95 -20.89
N ASN A 835 11.99 18.51 -22.07
CA ASN A 835 11.35 19.82 -22.18
C ASN A 835 9.94 19.80 -21.56
N SER A 836 9.49 20.96 -21.10
CA SER A 836 8.10 21.17 -20.68
C SER A 836 7.17 21.23 -21.91
N ALA A 837 5.86 21.26 -21.71
CA ALA A 837 4.88 21.31 -22.79
C ALA A 837 5.09 22.51 -23.75
N ARG A 838 5.35 23.69 -23.18
CA ARG A 838 5.75 24.92 -23.87
C ARG A 838 6.76 25.68 -23.02
N GLY A 839 7.94 25.11 -22.83
CA GLY A 839 8.97 25.76 -22.02
C GLY A 839 10.12 24.84 -21.63
N ALA A 840 10.69 25.11 -20.46
CA ALA A 840 11.93 24.50 -20.00
C ALA A 840 11.79 23.82 -18.63
N ASN A 841 12.48 22.70 -18.47
CA ASN A 841 12.79 22.09 -17.18
C ASN A 841 14.29 22.15 -16.94
N GLY A 842 14.69 22.36 -15.71
CA GLY A 842 16.10 22.37 -15.32
C GLY A 842 16.33 21.72 -13.97
N ILE A 843 17.55 21.23 -13.79
CA ILE A 843 18.05 20.76 -12.50
C ILE A 843 19.40 21.38 -12.18
N LYS A 844 19.69 21.54 -10.89
CA LYS A 844 20.98 21.91 -10.33
C LYS A 844 21.40 20.84 -9.32
N ILE A 845 22.47 20.11 -9.62
CA ILE A 845 23.05 19.08 -8.75
C ILE A 845 24.42 19.53 -8.26
N ALA A 846 24.65 19.48 -6.95
CA ALA A 846 25.97 19.72 -6.40
C ALA A 846 26.88 18.54 -6.74
N LEU A 847 28.12 18.79 -7.15
CA LEU A 847 29.05 17.69 -7.44
C LEU A 847 29.30 16.83 -6.19
N GLU A 848 29.32 17.45 -5.00
CA GLU A 848 29.49 16.76 -3.73
C GLU A 848 28.42 15.68 -3.45
N GLU A 849 27.20 15.85 -3.97
CA GLU A 849 26.10 14.88 -3.82
C GLU A 849 26.40 13.53 -4.46
N VAL A 850 27.32 13.46 -5.43
CA VAL A 850 27.63 12.22 -6.15
C VAL A 850 28.48 11.31 -5.26
N GLN A 851 28.04 10.08 -5.01
CA GLN A 851 28.71 9.10 -4.15
C GLN A 851 29.54 8.08 -4.94
N GLU A 852 30.63 7.59 -4.33
CA GLU A 852 31.44 6.52 -4.91
C GLU A 852 30.63 5.21 -5.00
N GLY A 853 30.77 4.49 -6.11
CA GLY A 853 29.97 3.29 -6.38
C GLY A 853 28.50 3.54 -6.77
N LYS A 854 28.00 4.78 -6.68
CA LYS A 854 26.61 5.13 -7.07
C LYS A 854 26.59 6.17 -8.21
N PRO A 855 26.91 5.78 -9.46
CA PRO A 855 26.98 6.72 -10.58
C PRO A 855 25.61 7.35 -10.87
N VAL A 856 25.61 8.61 -11.31
CA VAL A 856 24.42 9.36 -11.72
C VAL A 856 24.44 9.60 -13.23
N ILE A 857 23.34 9.32 -13.90
CA ILE A 857 23.11 9.64 -15.32
C ILE A 857 22.00 10.66 -15.41
N ILE A 858 22.25 11.79 -16.06
CA ILE A 858 21.23 12.76 -16.45
C ILE A 858 20.96 12.57 -17.94
N THR A 859 19.75 12.19 -18.31
CA THR A 859 19.36 11.88 -19.71
C THR A 859 18.27 12.80 -20.20
N SER A 860 18.32 13.19 -21.46
CA SER A 860 17.28 14.00 -22.10
C SER A 860 16.24 13.21 -22.90
N GLY A 861 16.36 11.87 -22.95
CA GLY A 861 15.50 11.06 -23.81
C GLY A 861 15.82 11.25 -25.29
N ASN A 862 14.80 11.13 -26.14
CA ASN A 862 14.93 11.36 -27.58
C ASN A 862 14.71 12.84 -27.91
N LEU A 863 15.61 13.42 -28.68
CA LEU A 863 15.56 14.82 -29.11
C LEU A 863 15.02 14.92 -30.53
N SER A 864 13.96 15.72 -30.70
CA SER A 864 13.26 15.93 -31.98
C SER A 864 12.86 17.39 -32.16
N GLY A 865 13.84 18.29 -32.20
CA GLY A 865 13.67 19.73 -32.36
C GLY A 865 13.76 20.56 -31.07
N CYS A 866 13.96 19.91 -29.92
CA CYS A 866 14.22 20.53 -28.62
C CYS A 866 15.71 20.82 -28.40
N THR A 867 16.03 21.65 -27.40
CA THR A 867 17.39 22.07 -27.04
C THR A 867 17.72 21.63 -25.61
N THR A 868 18.91 21.06 -25.41
CA THR A 868 19.41 20.69 -24.08
C THR A 868 20.73 21.40 -23.79
N ILE A 869 20.91 21.81 -22.53
CA ILE A 869 22.06 22.55 -22.04
C ILE A 869 22.64 21.79 -20.84
N VAL A 870 23.95 21.61 -20.82
CA VAL A 870 24.70 21.16 -19.64
C VAL A 870 25.70 22.27 -19.30
N ALA A 871 25.71 22.76 -18.06
CA ALA A 871 26.62 23.83 -17.65
C ALA A 871 27.23 23.55 -16.27
N ARG A 872 28.42 24.09 -16.01
CA ARG A 872 29.14 24.01 -14.73
C ARG A 872 29.35 25.40 -14.14
N LYS A 873 29.10 25.56 -12.85
CA LYS A 873 29.38 26.78 -12.07
C LYS A 873 29.53 26.43 -10.59
N GLU A 874 30.59 26.90 -9.94
CA GLU A 874 30.78 26.90 -8.48
C GLU A 874 30.56 25.54 -7.80
N GLY A 875 31.01 24.45 -8.45
CA GLY A 875 30.86 23.09 -7.89
C GLY A 875 29.49 22.45 -8.14
N TYR A 876 28.64 23.05 -8.97
CA TYR A 876 27.35 22.52 -9.40
C TYR A 876 27.34 22.19 -10.89
N ILE A 877 26.53 21.20 -11.26
CA ILE A 877 26.15 20.90 -12.65
C ILE A 877 24.69 21.27 -12.84
N TYR A 878 24.43 21.95 -13.94
CA TYR A 878 23.11 22.35 -14.38
C TYR A 878 22.75 21.55 -15.63
N LYS A 879 21.56 20.98 -15.68
CA LYS A 879 20.99 20.41 -16.90
C LYS A 879 19.65 21.07 -17.17
N VAL A 880 19.51 21.70 -18.33
CA VAL A 880 18.24 22.31 -18.77
C VAL A 880 17.82 21.70 -20.10
N HIS A 881 16.53 21.50 -20.27
CA HIS A 881 15.92 21.02 -21.51
C HIS A 881 14.72 21.90 -21.83
N THR A 882 14.76 22.57 -22.99
CA THR A 882 13.72 23.49 -23.45
C THR A 882 13.19 23.10 -24.82
N GLY A 883 11.91 23.41 -25.05
CA GLY A 883 11.23 23.14 -26.31
C GLY A 883 9.72 23.09 -26.13
N THR A 884 9.05 22.45 -27.06
CA THR A 884 7.60 22.25 -26.99
C THR A 884 7.21 20.88 -27.50
N THR A 885 6.20 20.30 -26.88
CA THR A 885 5.57 19.05 -27.30
C THR A 885 4.46 19.30 -28.33
N LYS A 886 4.09 20.57 -28.56
CA LYS A 886 3.14 20.99 -29.61
C LYS A 886 3.91 21.52 -30.82
N SER A 887 3.36 21.34 -32.02
CA SER A 887 3.98 21.84 -33.25
C SER A 887 3.84 23.36 -33.36
N LEU A 888 4.70 24.11 -32.66
CA LEU A 888 4.80 25.57 -32.71
C LEU A 888 6.08 25.97 -33.43
N ALA A 889 5.94 26.52 -34.64
CA ALA A 889 7.08 26.99 -35.42
C ALA A 889 7.80 28.13 -34.69
N GLY A 890 9.14 28.06 -34.65
CA GLY A 890 10.00 29.10 -34.06
C GLY A 890 10.04 29.14 -32.52
N PHE A 891 9.21 28.35 -31.83
CA PHE A 891 9.13 28.40 -30.36
C PHE A 891 10.47 28.04 -29.70
N THR A 892 11.03 26.85 -29.96
CA THR A 892 12.24 26.38 -29.27
C THR A 892 13.43 27.33 -29.45
N SER A 893 13.59 27.89 -30.65
CA SER A 893 14.72 28.76 -31.00
C SER A 893 14.56 30.22 -30.55
N THR A 894 13.43 30.57 -29.93
CA THR A 894 13.17 31.93 -29.42
C THR A 894 12.59 31.89 -27.99
N THR A 895 11.28 31.72 -27.84
CA THR A 895 10.62 31.62 -26.54
C THR A 895 11.19 30.49 -25.67
N GLY A 896 11.57 29.36 -26.28
CA GLY A 896 12.24 28.27 -25.58
C GLY A 896 13.59 28.69 -24.99
N VAL A 897 14.38 29.49 -25.70
CA VAL A 897 15.64 30.06 -25.18
C VAL A 897 15.36 30.96 -23.98
N LYS A 898 14.37 31.84 -24.09
CA LYS A 898 13.92 32.67 -22.96
C LYS A 898 13.55 31.82 -21.73
N LYS A 899 12.77 30.76 -21.92
CA LYS A 899 12.41 29.83 -20.82
C LYS A 899 13.61 29.10 -20.22
N ALA A 900 14.61 28.75 -21.04
CA ALA A 900 15.84 28.12 -20.54
C ALA A 900 16.66 29.08 -19.68
N VAL A 901 16.75 30.35 -20.08
CA VAL A 901 17.42 31.40 -19.28
C VAL A 901 16.69 31.63 -17.97
N GLU A 902 15.36 31.80 -18.00
CA GLU A 902 14.54 31.93 -16.78
C GLU A 902 14.76 30.76 -15.81
N VAL A 903 14.83 29.52 -16.30
CA VAL A 903 15.13 28.34 -15.47
C VAL A 903 16.54 28.36 -14.88
N LEU A 904 17.56 28.75 -15.66
CA LEU A 904 18.94 28.85 -15.17
C LEU A 904 19.04 29.90 -14.06
N GLU A 905 18.38 31.03 -14.19
CA GLU A 905 18.34 32.09 -13.19
C GLU A 905 17.63 31.68 -11.91
N LEU A 906 16.52 30.94 -12.02
CA LEU A 906 15.85 30.37 -10.84
C LEU A 906 16.78 29.46 -10.05
N LEU A 907 17.61 28.69 -10.75
CA LEU A 907 18.55 27.74 -10.14
C LEU A 907 19.83 28.41 -9.60
N THR A 908 20.34 29.46 -10.26
CA THR A 908 21.51 30.23 -9.81
C THR A 908 21.16 31.31 -8.78
N LYS A 909 19.89 31.75 -8.74
CA LYS A 909 19.38 32.89 -7.94
C LYS A 909 19.98 34.25 -8.34
N GLU A 910 20.44 34.39 -9.58
CA GLU A 910 20.97 35.64 -10.13
C GLU A 910 19.93 36.29 -11.07
N PRO A 911 19.61 37.58 -10.90
CA PRO A 911 18.57 38.25 -11.69
C PRO A 911 19.05 38.65 -13.09
N ILE A 912 18.11 38.63 -14.05
CA ILE A 912 18.31 39.02 -15.46
C ILE A 912 18.71 40.50 -15.59
N PRO A 913 19.67 40.86 -16.46
CA PRO A 913 19.63 42.14 -17.15
C PRO A 913 18.40 42.15 -18.09
N ARG A 914 17.51 43.15 -18.00
CA ARG A 914 16.40 43.27 -18.97
C ARG A 914 16.95 43.42 -20.38
N VAL A 915 16.82 42.39 -21.22
CA VAL A 915 17.20 42.44 -22.63
C VAL A 915 15.96 42.67 -23.48
N GLU A 916 15.91 43.81 -24.18
CA GLU A 916 14.91 44.08 -25.21
C GLU A 916 15.37 43.44 -26.54
N GLY A 917 14.62 42.48 -27.09
CA GLY A 917 14.93 41.82 -28.36
C GLY A 917 14.46 40.35 -28.46
N ILE A 918 14.73 39.71 -29.60
CA ILE A 918 14.49 38.27 -29.80
C ILE A 918 15.65 37.49 -29.17
N MET A 919 15.36 36.59 -28.23
CA MET A 919 16.36 35.71 -27.62
C MET A 919 16.58 34.47 -28.49
N SER A 920 17.49 34.53 -29.46
CA SER A 920 17.82 33.42 -30.36
C SER A 920 18.81 32.40 -29.74
N ASN A 921 19.16 31.33 -30.46
CA ASN A 921 20.21 30.41 -30.00
C ASN A 921 21.60 31.09 -29.88
N ASP A 922 21.90 32.12 -30.67
CA ASP A 922 23.12 32.92 -30.49
C ASP A 922 23.10 33.67 -29.15
N PHE A 923 21.95 34.24 -28.76
CA PHE A 923 21.80 34.88 -27.44
C PHE A 923 22.07 33.88 -26.29
N LEU A 924 21.61 32.64 -26.44
CA LEU A 924 21.86 31.58 -25.44
C LEU A 924 23.37 31.29 -25.28
N VAL A 925 24.14 31.32 -26.38
CA VAL A 925 25.59 31.10 -26.33
C VAL A 925 26.29 32.23 -25.57
N ASP A 926 25.93 33.48 -25.83
CA ASP A 926 26.48 34.63 -25.10
C ASP A 926 26.15 34.57 -23.61
N TYR A 927 24.88 34.32 -23.28
CA TYR A 927 24.44 34.20 -21.89
C TYR A 927 25.21 33.11 -21.13
N LEU A 928 25.37 31.92 -21.72
CA LEU A 928 26.12 30.83 -21.08
C LEU A 928 27.61 31.15 -20.94
N SER A 929 28.19 31.85 -21.92
CA SER A 929 29.60 32.23 -21.90
C SER A 929 29.92 33.21 -20.77
N GLU A 930 29.01 34.15 -20.50
CA GLU A 930 29.18 35.18 -19.48
C GLU A 930 28.91 34.67 -18.05
N ASN A 931 28.00 33.70 -17.89
CA ASN A 931 27.47 33.33 -16.57
C ASN A 931 27.95 31.98 -16.03
N PHE A 932 28.53 31.11 -16.85
CA PHE A 932 28.97 29.75 -16.46
C PHE A 932 30.43 29.50 -16.82
N GLU A 933 31.10 28.64 -16.05
CA GLU A 933 32.52 28.28 -16.26
C GLU A 933 32.70 27.52 -17.58
N ASP A 934 31.81 26.56 -17.85
CA ASP A 934 31.84 25.74 -19.05
C ASP A 934 30.45 25.20 -19.39
N SER A 935 30.09 25.14 -20.68
CA SER A 935 28.75 24.76 -21.15
C SER A 935 28.72 23.92 -22.44
N LEU A 936 27.70 23.08 -22.61
CA LEU A 936 27.38 22.35 -23.84
C LEU A 936 25.92 22.56 -24.24
N ILE A 937 25.70 23.04 -25.46
CA ILE A 937 24.38 23.16 -26.09
C ILE A 937 24.21 22.05 -27.13
N THR A 938 23.17 21.23 -26.98
CA THR A 938 22.75 20.21 -27.94
C THR A 938 21.41 20.61 -28.53
N TYR A 939 21.36 20.91 -29.82
CA TYR A 939 20.21 21.59 -30.45
C TYR A 939 19.93 21.10 -31.88
N SER A 940 18.78 21.51 -32.41
CA SER A 940 18.40 21.31 -33.80
C SER A 940 18.57 22.61 -34.57
N SER A 941 19.25 22.57 -35.72
CA SER A 941 19.47 23.73 -36.58
C SER A 941 18.89 23.50 -37.97
N SER A 942 18.29 24.53 -38.56
CA SER A 942 17.75 24.49 -39.93
C SER A 942 17.91 25.85 -40.60
N GLU A 943 18.33 25.86 -41.87
CA GLU A 943 18.39 27.04 -42.73
C GLU A 943 17.01 27.69 -42.92
N LYS A 944 15.93 26.91 -42.76
CA LYS A 944 14.54 27.41 -42.81
C LYS A 944 14.12 28.13 -41.53
N LYS A 945 14.94 28.10 -40.47
CA LYS A 945 14.67 28.72 -39.16
C LYS A 945 15.91 29.51 -38.72
N PRO A 946 16.11 30.75 -39.19
CA PRO A 946 17.32 31.55 -38.92
C PRO A 946 17.68 31.64 -37.44
N ASP A 947 16.69 31.85 -36.55
CA ASP A 947 16.91 31.97 -35.10
C ASP A 947 17.40 30.67 -34.44
N SER A 948 17.29 29.53 -35.13
CA SER A 948 17.80 28.24 -34.66
C SER A 948 19.29 28.04 -34.94
N GLN A 949 19.86 28.82 -35.87
CA GLN A 949 21.27 28.74 -36.21
C GLN A 949 22.12 29.40 -35.12
N ILE A 950 23.30 28.81 -34.87
CA ILE A 950 24.33 29.42 -34.04
C ILE A 950 25.46 29.86 -34.98
N ALA A 951 25.66 31.17 -35.11
CA ALA A 951 26.70 31.77 -35.94
C ALA A 951 27.90 32.27 -35.12
N ILE A 952 27.74 32.40 -33.80
CA ILE A 952 28.80 32.86 -32.90
C ILE A 952 29.51 31.70 -32.20
N ILE A 953 30.77 31.94 -31.80
CA ILE A 953 31.60 30.97 -31.07
C ILE A 953 32.14 31.64 -29.81
N ARG A 954 32.14 30.89 -28.70
CA ARG A 954 32.72 31.29 -27.41
C ARG A 954 33.55 30.13 -26.87
N ASP A 955 34.70 30.43 -26.26
CA ASP A 955 35.69 29.40 -25.89
C ASP A 955 35.16 28.41 -24.83
N ASN A 956 34.31 28.87 -23.91
CA ASN A 956 33.69 28.07 -22.84
C ASN A 956 32.30 27.52 -23.20
N VAL A 957 31.84 27.64 -24.45
CA VAL A 957 30.55 27.11 -24.89
C VAL A 957 30.73 26.21 -26.10
N SER A 958 30.54 24.90 -25.88
CA SER A 958 30.54 23.92 -26.97
C SER A 958 29.13 23.74 -27.52
N VAL A 959 29.00 23.56 -28.83
CA VAL A 959 27.69 23.41 -29.49
C VAL A 959 27.67 22.14 -30.34
N PHE A 960 26.55 21.42 -30.32
CA PHE A 960 26.34 20.19 -31.07
C PHE A 960 24.97 20.20 -31.76
N PRO A 961 24.90 20.47 -33.07
CA PRO A 961 23.66 20.35 -33.84
C PRO A 961 23.39 18.87 -34.14
N TYR A 962 22.49 18.23 -33.39
CA TYR A 962 22.13 16.82 -33.61
C TYR A 962 21.24 16.62 -34.84
N PHE A 963 20.62 17.70 -35.32
CA PHE A 963 19.83 17.75 -36.56
C PHE A 963 20.26 18.93 -37.44
N LEU A 964 20.36 18.69 -38.75
CA LEU A 964 20.65 19.64 -39.82
C LEU A 964 19.81 19.23 -41.05
N ASP A 965 19.46 20.17 -41.93
CA ASP A 965 18.61 19.90 -43.11
C ASP A 965 19.20 18.89 -44.10
N ASN A 966 20.50 18.61 -44.01
CA ASN A 966 21.22 17.63 -44.85
C ASN A 966 21.30 16.21 -44.24
N ILE A 967 20.65 15.96 -43.10
CA ILE A 967 20.57 14.65 -42.44
C ILE A 967 19.31 13.92 -42.94
N PRO A 968 19.35 12.59 -43.25
CA PRO A 968 18.22 11.84 -43.80
C PRO A 968 16.93 11.99 -42.96
N GLU A 969 15.77 12.00 -43.62
CA GLU A 969 14.44 12.46 -43.12
C GLU A 969 13.92 11.81 -41.81
N HIS A 970 14.56 10.75 -41.30
CA HIS A 970 14.15 10.05 -40.08
C HIS A 970 15.34 9.83 -39.13
N GLY A 971 15.55 10.78 -38.22
CA GLY A 971 16.61 10.72 -37.21
C GLY A 971 16.24 11.45 -35.92
N PHE A 972 16.92 11.12 -34.82
CA PHE A 972 16.72 11.75 -33.51
C PHE A 972 18.07 11.97 -32.82
N GLY A 973 18.13 12.95 -31.92
CA GLY A 973 19.30 13.18 -31.07
C GLY A 973 19.18 12.52 -29.70
N THR A 974 20.31 12.34 -29.02
CA THR A 974 20.36 12.03 -27.59
C THR A 974 21.37 12.94 -26.90
N SER A 975 21.16 13.21 -25.61
CA SER A 975 22.13 13.90 -24.76
C SER A 975 22.06 13.31 -23.36
N ALA A 976 23.19 12.78 -22.89
CA ALA A 976 23.33 12.19 -21.57
C ALA A 976 24.61 12.69 -20.88
N THR A 977 24.52 12.93 -19.57
CA THR A 977 25.64 13.36 -18.73
C THR A 977 25.83 12.35 -17.61
N VAL A 978 27.05 11.90 -17.41
CA VAL A 978 27.43 10.95 -16.38
C VAL A 978 28.25 11.67 -15.32
N LEU A 979 27.87 11.49 -14.06
CA LEU A 979 28.60 11.96 -12.89
C LEU A 979 29.03 10.75 -12.06
N VAL A 980 30.32 10.61 -11.81
CA VAL A 980 30.88 9.46 -11.09
C VAL A 980 31.97 9.95 -10.15
N ARG A 981 31.92 9.55 -8.88
CA ARG A 981 33.02 9.77 -7.96
C ARG A 981 34.06 8.67 -8.11
N VAL A 982 35.30 9.06 -8.41
CA VAL A 982 36.47 8.18 -8.55
C VAL A 982 37.65 8.84 -7.83
N ASP A 983 38.30 8.13 -6.92
CA ASP A 983 39.46 8.61 -6.15
C ASP A 983 39.21 9.96 -5.46
N GLY A 984 38.02 10.12 -4.85
CA GLY A 984 37.61 11.34 -4.15
C GLY A 984 37.14 12.50 -5.05
N ASN A 985 37.37 12.44 -6.36
CA ASN A 985 36.97 13.48 -7.32
C ASN A 985 35.73 13.07 -8.13
N VAL A 986 34.91 14.04 -8.53
CA VAL A 986 33.71 13.78 -9.34
C VAL A 986 34.02 14.05 -10.80
N VAL A 987 34.03 12.97 -11.58
CA VAL A 987 34.21 13.01 -13.02
C VAL A 987 32.85 13.29 -13.68
N VAL A 988 32.77 14.38 -14.43
CA VAL A 988 31.57 14.74 -15.20
C VAL A 988 31.86 14.64 -16.70
N ARG A 989 31.06 13.84 -17.40
CA ARG A 989 31.17 13.66 -18.85
C ARG A 989 29.82 13.71 -19.52
N SER A 990 29.67 14.57 -20.52
CA SER A 990 28.50 14.59 -21.39
C SER A 990 28.78 13.92 -22.72
N LEU A 991 27.77 13.26 -23.25
CA LEU A 991 27.74 12.60 -24.55
C LEU A 991 26.48 13.03 -25.28
N SER A 992 26.63 13.53 -26.50
CA SER A 992 25.52 13.88 -27.37
C SER A 992 25.70 13.21 -28.72
N GLU A 993 24.63 12.59 -29.21
CA GLU A 993 24.68 11.76 -30.40
C GLU A 993 23.52 12.10 -31.34
N SER A 994 23.72 11.84 -32.62
CA SER A 994 22.66 11.88 -33.64
C SER A 994 22.52 10.48 -34.23
N TYR A 995 21.30 9.98 -34.31
CA TYR A 995 20.96 8.66 -34.84
C TYR A 995 20.15 8.79 -36.12
N SER A 996 20.43 7.93 -37.10
CA SER A 996 19.59 7.72 -38.28
C SER A 996 18.83 6.42 -38.21
N LEU A 997 17.59 6.44 -38.69
CA LEU A 997 16.79 5.25 -38.92
C LEU A 997 16.98 4.77 -40.37
N ASN A 998 17.39 3.52 -40.56
CA ASN A 998 17.37 2.88 -41.87
C ASN A 998 16.02 2.17 -42.07
N ALA A 999 15.16 2.76 -42.91
CA ALA A 999 13.79 2.29 -43.12
C ALA A 999 13.69 0.90 -43.76
N ASP A 1000 14.70 0.45 -44.51
CA ASP A 1000 14.67 -0.83 -45.23
C ASP A 1000 15.02 -2.03 -44.34
N VAL A 1001 15.71 -1.80 -43.22
CA VAL A 1001 16.22 -2.87 -42.33
C VAL A 1001 15.74 -2.74 -40.88
N SER A 1002 14.98 -1.67 -40.56
CA SER A 1002 14.56 -1.33 -39.18
C SER A 1002 15.72 -1.20 -38.19
N GLU A 1003 16.92 -0.88 -38.65
CA GLU A 1003 18.12 -0.70 -37.81
C GLU A 1003 18.44 0.77 -37.58
N ILE A 1004 18.93 1.07 -36.38
CA ILE A 1004 19.25 2.42 -35.92
C ILE A 1004 20.77 2.50 -35.73
N SER A 1005 21.40 3.46 -36.40
CA SER A 1005 22.85 3.64 -36.37
C SER A 1005 23.23 5.04 -35.91
N VAL A 1006 24.30 5.14 -35.13
CA VAL A 1006 24.86 6.43 -34.71
C VAL A 1006 25.57 7.10 -35.88
N LEU A 1007 25.21 8.36 -36.18
CA LEU A 1007 25.80 9.16 -37.26
C LEU A 1007 26.89 10.09 -36.77
N LYS A 1008 26.61 10.86 -35.72
CA LYS A 1008 27.52 11.86 -35.14
C LYS A 1008 27.56 11.68 -33.64
N VAL A 1009 28.75 11.87 -33.06
CA VAL A 1009 28.98 11.78 -31.62
C VAL A 1009 29.84 12.94 -31.19
N PHE A 1010 29.47 13.59 -30.10
CA PHE A 1010 30.27 14.60 -29.43
C PHE A 1010 30.32 14.29 -27.94
N SER A 1011 31.51 14.35 -27.33
CA SER A 1011 31.65 14.18 -25.89
C SER A 1011 32.48 15.32 -25.31
N LYS A 1012 32.05 15.81 -24.15
CA LYS A 1012 32.71 16.89 -23.41
C LYS A 1012 32.93 16.47 -21.96
N LYS A 1013 34.10 16.83 -21.42
CA LYS A 1013 34.41 16.72 -19.99
C LYS A 1013 34.16 18.08 -19.35
N PHE A 1014 33.55 18.08 -18.17
CA PHE A 1014 33.25 19.28 -17.39
C PHE A 1014 34.10 19.33 -16.14
#